data_AF-A0A948CWE8-F1
#
_entry.id   AF-A0A948CWE8-F1
#
_cell.length_a   1.000
_cell.length_b   1.000
_cell.length_c   1.000
_cell.angle_alpha   90.00
_cell.angle_beta   90.00
_cell.angle_gamma   90.00
#
_symmetry.space_group_name_H-M   'P 1'
#
loop_
_entity.id
_entity.type
_entity.pdbx_description
1 polymer ?
#
loop_
_entity_poly.entity_id
_entity_poly.type
_entity_poly.pdbx_seq_one_letter_code
_entity_poly.pdbx_strand_id
1 'polypeptide(L)'
;AKYSNNSFFSKDTIDNSIINKIQEYKTEKDFNGDDIVYGYYNGYRIIKTKKDLNKIKYQFDFRVHLDYWNMLHPKAVGYSAGTIDYFIKQFEQIDKEKQQQLSLKNKINKILTKTLSNVKYSWGDVFFTNLTKAEKIYSASKNITNNIKQNIGFFNQANKEIAEQGVKVITKIIQKTAENIINPPIKFEQLLKPLTAEESEDKKLNENIVKKVVNQKQIPILVESKGGLTNSAKLNAITIVELPKINNIIIEQEKISEQKEVEIFVKPKLSNFILVSNNNNIPPDTTIINSIDNISSSTSASFVFHSSEQDNTFECNLDEQGWHVCTQEYNLINLSENIHNLKVRAIDVNGNVDPISSVFNWTIDITAPTISIINHPAIFASSTTANFQFISDDDNTIYQYKLDNSDWQLCSASTSIADLIEGQHSLKIRGLDQMSNIGSSTIYTWLVDLTMPTSAIINMVATNDAINFNVNWNGEDINGVNAYDIQYKINNNDWQEWINNIISTSTIFNIAIVDEQTIYFRSRAKDNAGNIGEWSVIVQTKISNHIANHVVISEFATRGLTSATDEFIELYNPTDQIIDLTNWKLQFKPINEENWIDCVDGLGLSSSTAIAAKGYYLIVTVDYSLSTAPDYRHNINWELANNGGHIRILNSNNIEIDKVGYGLADNPETSAFIVDFSANTSLERKSFATSTAGTMDINGIHENSGNGYDSNNNSNDFIISNDPFPQSSNDSTEPLGDIELC
;
A
#
# COMPACT_ATOMS: atom_id res chain seq x y z
N ALA A 1 -4.00 -11.24 -10.22
CA ALA A 1 -3.43 -11.03 -11.56
C ALA A 1 -4.41 -11.56 -12.61
N LYS A 2 -4.62 -10.83 -13.72
CA LYS A 2 -5.21 -11.40 -14.94
C LYS A 2 -4.06 -11.84 -15.83
N TYR A 3 -4.04 -13.09 -16.25
CA TYR A 3 -3.03 -13.61 -17.18
C TYR A 3 -3.60 -13.68 -18.60
N SER A 4 -2.70 -13.67 -19.58
CA SER A 4 -2.99 -13.45 -21.00
C SER A 4 -3.78 -14.57 -21.67
N ASN A 5 -4.41 -14.22 -22.80
CA ASN A 5 -5.27 -15.10 -23.58
C ASN A 5 -4.57 -16.37 -24.09
N ASN A 6 -5.38 -17.41 -24.33
CA ASN A 6 -5.14 -18.53 -25.26
C ASN A 6 -4.27 -19.74 -24.84
N SER A 7 -3.95 -20.01 -23.56
CA SER A 7 -3.31 -21.31 -23.22
C SER A 7 -3.62 -21.98 -21.88
N PHE A 8 -4.31 -21.34 -20.92
CA PHE A 8 -4.50 -21.92 -19.58
C PHE A 8 -5.93 -21.75 -19.04
N PHE A 9 -6.48 -22.83 -18.49
CA PHE A 9 -7.79 -22.83 -17.80
C PHE A 9 -7.61 -22.85 -16.28
N SER A 10 -7.65 -21.67 -15.65
CA SER A 10 -7.93 -21.55 -14.21
C SER A 10 -9.44 -21.62 -13.96
N LYS A 11 -9.84 -21.84 -12.69
CA LYS A 11 -11.24 -21.74 -12.22
C LYS A 11 -11.94 -20.43 -12.62
N ASP A 12 -11.18 -19.36 -12.80
CA ASP A 12 -11.68 -18.01 -13.13
C ASP A 12 -11.76 -17.76 -14.65
N THR A 13 -11.31 -18.71 -15.48
CA THR A 13 -11.35 -18.68 -16.95
C THR A 13 -12.26 -19.75 -17.57
N ILE A 14 -12.85 -20.63 -16.75
CA ILE A 14 -13.87 -21.58 -17.21
C ILE A 14 -15.24 -20.91 -17.12
N ASP A 15 -15.75 -20.45 -18.26
CA ASP A 15 -17.05 -19.79 -18.39
C ASP A 15 -18.12 -20.68 -19.06
N ASN A 16 -19.31 -20.12 -19.24
CA ASN A 16 -20.42 -20.80 -19.91
C ASN A 16 -20.16 -21.09 -21.40
N SER A 17 -19.18 -20.45 -22.05
CA SER A 17 -18.85 -20.70 -23.46
C SER A 17 -18.15 -22.05 -23.66
N ILE A 18 -17.42 -22.54 -22.65
CA ILE A 18 -16.78 -23.86 -22.66
C ILE A 18 -17.83 -24.96 -22.45
N ILE A 19 -18.87 -24.72 -21.64
CA ILE A 19 -19.98 -25.68 -21.43
C ILE A 19 -20.66 -26.03 -22.76
N ASN A 20 -20.80 -25.04 -23.66
CA ASN A 20 -21.36 -25.24 -25.00
C ASN A 20 -20.44 -26.00 -25.97
N LYS A 21 -19.17 -26.25 -25.61
CA LYS A 21 -18.18 -26.97 -26.43
C LYS A 21 -17.94 -28.41 -25.94
N ILE A 22 -18.68 -28.89 -24.96
CA ILE A 22 -18.57 -30.26 -24.43
C ILE A 22 -18.95 -31.27 -25.52
N GLN A 23 -18.02 -32.19 -25.81
CA GLN A 23 -18.11 -33.10 -26.96
C GLN A 23 -18.69 -34.47 -26.57
N GLU A 24 -18.52 -34.89 -25.33
CA GLU A 24 -18.92 -36.23 -24.86
C GLU A 24 -19.56 -36.15 -23.47
N TYR A 25 -20.62 -36.93 -23.25
CA TYR A 25 -21.28 -37.08 -21.96
C TYR A 25 -21.28 -38.55 -21.53
N LYS A 26 -20.85 -38.82 -20.29
CA LYS A 26 -20.87 -40.18 -19.71
C LYS A 26 -21.68 -40.21 -18.42
N THR A 27 -22.49 -41.25 -18.27
CA THR A 27 -23.26 -41.50 -17.05
C THR A 27 -22.49 -42.45 -16.14
N GLU A 28 -22.31 -42.07 -14.88
CA GLU A 28 -21.79 -42.95 -13.82
C GLU A 28 -22.77 -42.94 -12.65
N LYS A 29 -22.73 -43.99 -11.83
CA LYS A 29 -23.44 -44.02 -10.54
C LYS A 29 -22.60 -43.31 -9.47
N ASP A 30 -23.23 -42.52 -8.58
CA ASP A 30 -22.55 -42.16 -7.32
C ASP A 30 -22.65 -43.26 -6.25
N PHE A 31 -22.03 -42.98 -5.11
CA PHE A 31 -22.05 -43.84 -3.91
C PHE A 31 -23.45 -44.16 -3.38
N ASN A 32 -24.50 -43.44 -3.80
CA ASN A 32 -25.88 -43.73 -3.42
C ASN A 32 -26.66 -44.51 -4.51
N GLY A 33 -26.05 -44.76 -5.68
CA GLY A 33 -26.68 -45.42 -6.82
C GLY A 33 -27.47 -44.50 -7.74
N ASP A 34 -27.40 -43.18 -7.55
CA ASP A 34 -28.03 -42.20 -8.43
C ASP A 34 -27.27 -42.06 -9.75
N ASP A 35 -27.99 -41.92 -10.87
CA ASP A 35 -27.38 -41.60 -12.17
C ASP A 35 -26.93 -40.14 -12.22
N ILE A 36 -25.64 -39.95 -12.51
CA ILE A 36 -25.03 -38.63 -12.73
C ILE A 36 -24.38 -38.61 -14.10
N VAL A 37 -24.57 -37.50 -14.80
CA VAL A 37 -23.97 -37.28 -16.13
C VAL A 37 -22.82 -36.29 -16.00
N TYR A 38 -21.66 -36.69 -16.50
CA TYR A 38 -20.44 -35.87 -16.60
C TYR A 38 -20.18 -35.46 -18.04
N GLY A 39 -19.76 -34.21 -18.22
CA GLY A 39 -19.38 -33.66 -19.53
C GLY A 39 -17.86 -33.56 -19.68
N TYR A 40 -17.37 -33.99 -20.84
CA TYR A 40 -15.95 -34.05 -21.19
C TYR A 40 -15.61 -33.11 -22.36
N TYR A 41 -14.43 -32.50 -22.31
CA TYR A 41 -13.85 -31.65 -23.34
C TYR A 41 -12.39 -32.04 -23.55
N ASN A 42 -11.99 -32.33 -24.80
CA ASN A 42 -10.66 -32.86 -25.15
C ASN A 42 -10.21 -34.05 -24.28
N GLY A 43 -11.15 -34.93 -23.89
CA GLY A 43 -10.89 -36.11 -23.05
C GLY A 43 -10.90 -35.85 -21.54
N TYR A 44 -10.92 -34.60 -21.08
CA TYR A 44 -10.91 -34.23 -19.65
C TYR A 44 -12.30 -33.87 -19.13
N ARG A 45 -12.54 -34.15 -17.85
CA ARG A 45 -13.85 -34.05 -17.20
C ARG A 45 -14.06 -32.68 -16.57
N ILE A 46 -15.06 -31.92 -16.99
CA ILE A 46 -15.23 -30.51 -16.58
C ILE A 46 -16.48 -30.25 -15.72
N ILE A 47 -17.60 -30.92 -16.00
CA ILE A 47 -18.88 -30.69 -15.29
C ILE A 47 -19.50 -31.97 -14.74
N LYS A 48 -20.24 -31.82 -13.64
CA LYS A 48 -21.16 -32.79 -13.04
C LYS A 48 -22.57 -32.22 -13.11
N THR A 49 -23.54 -33.03 -13.56
CA THR A 49 -24.97 -32.69 -13.50
C THR A 49 -25.73 -33.78 -12.74
N LYS A 50 -26.62 -33.36 -11.81
CA LYS A 50 -27.62 -34.25 -11.22
C LYS A 50 -28.94 -34.00 -11.97
N LYS A 51 -29.57 -35.08 -12.47
CA LYS A 51 -30.76 -34.99 -13.33
C LYS A 51 -32.02 -34.74 -12.50
N ASP A 52 -32.15 -33.53 -11.97
CA ASP A 52 -33.40 -33.07 -11.35
C ASP A 52 -34.40 -32.68 -12.45
N LEU A 53 -35.58 -33.30 -12.43
CA LEU A 53 -36.42 -33.55 -13.61
C LEU A 53 -37.00 -32.31 -14.35
N ASN A 54 -36.69 -31.08 -13.94
CA ASN A 54 -37.16 -29.87 -14.63
C ASN A 54 -36.17 -28.68 -14.68
N LYS A 55 -34.93 -28.79 -14.16
CA LYS A 55 -33.89 -27.75 -14.33
C LYS A 55 -32.49 -28.36 -14.38
N ILE A 56 -31.79 -28.20 -15.51
CA ILE A 56 -30.37 -28.58 -15.62
C ILE A 56 -29.54 -27.61 -14.77
N LYS A 57 -29.00 -28.09 -13.65
CA LYS A 57 -27.94 -27.40 -12.91
C LYS A 57 -26.59 -28.00 -13.25
N TYR A 58 -25.77 -27.20 -13.93
CA TYR A 58 -24.35 -27.47 -14.09
C TYR A 58 -23.60 -27.13 -12.81
N GLN A 59 -22.75 -28.04 -12.34
CA GLN A 59 -21.81 -27.79 -11.25
C GLN A 59 -20.42 -28.29 -11.69
N PHE A 60 -19.39 -27.48 -11.47
CA PHE A 60 -18.01 -27.90 -11.76
C PHE A 60 -17.61 -29.08 -10.86
N ASP A 61 -17.00 -30.13 -11.42
CA ASP A 61 -16.51 -31.26 -10.61
C ASP A 61 -15.22 -30.82 -9.90
N PHE A 62 -15.17 -30.95 -8.58
CA PHE A 62 -14.01 -30.55 -7.79
C PHE A 62 -12.74 -31.38 -8.11
N ARG A 63 -12.90 -32.51 -8.81
CA ARG A 63 -11.80 -33.37 -9.29
C ARG A 63 -11.05 -32.83 -10.52
N VAL A 64 -11.57 -31.78 -11.18
CA VAL A 64 -10.88 -31.07 -12.28
C VAL A 64 -9.43 -30.71 -11.93
N HIS A 65 -9.14 -30.46 -10.64
CA HIS A 65 -7.79 -30.18 -10.16
C HIS A 65 -6.74 -31.26 -10.46
N LEU A 66 -7.11 -32.55 -10.50
CA LEU A 66 -6.14 -33.64 -10.76
C LEU A 66 -5.83 -33.75 -12.26
N ASP A 67 -6.86 -33.63 -13.10
CA ASP A 67 -6.72 -33.61 -14.56
C ASP A 67 -5.97 -32.35 -15.03
N TYR A 68 -6.17 -31.21 -14.35
CA TYR A 68 -5.41 -29.97 -14.54
C TYR A 68 -3.89 -30.18 -14.33
N TRP A 69 -3.47 -30.92 -13.30
CA TRP A 69 -2.06 -31.26 -13.10
C TRP A 69 -1.51 -32.16 -14.22
N ASN A 70 -2.28 -33.15 -14.66
CA ASN A 70 -1.91 -34.00 -15.79
C ASN A 70 -1.77 -33.21 -17.11
N MET A 71 -2.51 -32.11 -17.26
CA MET A 71 -2.45 -31.23 -18.44
C MET A 71 -1.21 -30.31 -18.44
N LEU A 72 -0.67 -29.96 -17.27
CA LEU A 72 0.58 -29.19 -17.14
C LEU A 72 1.82 -30.05 -17.43
N HIS A 73 1.78 -31.33 -17.07
CA HIS A 73 2.93 -32.23 -17.06
C HIS A 73 3.71 -32.35 -18.40
N PRO A 74 3.09 -32.32 -19.60
CA PRO A 74 3.85 -32.43 -20.86
C PRO A 74 4.40 -31.10 -21.40
N LYS A 75 3.79 -29.96 -21.03
CA LYS A 75 4.13 -28.63 -21.61
C LYS A 75 4.99 -27.76 -20.68
N ALA A 76 4.99 -28.00 -19.38
CA ALA A 76 5.81 -27.24 -18.43
C ALA A 76 7.30 -27.63 -18.45
N VAL A 77 7.67 -28.78 -19.04
CA VAL A 77 9.03 -29.34 -18.98
C VAL A 77 10.05 -28.54 -19.82
N GLY A 78 9.60 -27.77 -20.81
CA GLY A 78 10.50 -27.03 -21.71
C GLY A 78 11.13 -25.75 -21.15
N TYR A 79 10.51 -25.07 -20.17
CA TYR A 79 10.83 -23.65 -19.87
C TYR A 79 11.19 -23.32 -18.41
N SER A 80 11.15 -24.26 -17.47
CA SER A 80 11.28 -23.92 -16.03
C SER A 80 12.04 -24.91 -15.15
N ALA A 81 13.07 -25.56 -15.70
CA ALA A 81 13.94 -26.48 -14.96
C ALA A 81 14.55 -25.84 -13.68
N GLY A 82 15.05 -24.60 -13.76
CA GLY A 82 15.63 -23.89 -12.62
C GLY A 82 14.63 -23.54 -11.52
N THR A 83 13.41 -23.13 -11.88
CA THR A 83 12.34 -22.82 -10.91
C THR A 83 11.85 -24.08 -10.20
N ILE A 84 11.74 -25.20 -10.92
CA ILE A 84 11.35 -26.49 -10.36
C ILE A 84 12.44 -27.03 -9.42
N ASP A 85 13.72 -26.96 -9.80
CA ASP A 85 14.85 -27.33 -8.94
C ASP A 85 14.90 -26.48 -7.64
N TYR A 86 14.66 -25.17 -7.74
CA TYR A 86 14.53 -24.31 -6.56
C TYR A 86 13.40 -24.77 -5.62
N PHE A 87 12.19 -25.01 -6.15
CA PHE A 87 11.08 -25.49 -5.32
C PHE A 87 11.33 -26.88 -4.73
N ILE A 88 11.93 -27.81 -5.48
CA ILE A 88 12.32 -29.13 -4.96
C ILE A 88 13.30 -28.98 -3.78
N LYS A 89 14.34 -28.15 -3.91
CA LYS A 89 15.30 -27.87 -2.83
C LYS A 89 14.63 -27.25 -1.60
N GLN A 90 13.69 -26.32 -1.78
CA GLN A 90 12.91 -25.75 -0.67
C GLN A 90 12.01 -26.80 0.01
N PHE A 91 11.33 -27.66 -0.75
CA PHE A 91 10.52 -28.74 -0.17
C PHE A 91 11.36 -29.80 0.55
N GLU A 92 12.52 -30.18 0.02
CA GLU A 92 13.46 -31.06 0.71
C GLU A 92 13.97 -30.46 2.03
N GLN A 93 14.21 -29.15 2.06
CA GLN A 93 14.64 -28.46 3.28
C GLN A 93 13.51 -28.46 4.33
N ILE A 94 12.28 -28.12 3.93
CA ILE A 94 11.09 -28.17 4.79
C ILE A 94 10.85 -29.59 5.34
N ASP A 95 11.04 -30.63 4.55
CA ASP A 95 10.86 -32.01 5.02
C ASP A 95 12.02 -32.49 5.91
N LYS A 96 13.28 -32.06 5.66
CA LYS A 96 14.40 -32.25 6.60
C LYS A 96 14.09 -31.59 7.96
N GLU A 97 13.57 -30.37 7.97
CA GLU A 97 13.16 -29.66 9.19
C GLU A 97 12.00 -30.36 9.92
N LYS A 98 10.96 -30.81 9.21
CA LYS A 98 9.87 -31.62 9.80
C LYS A 98 10.37 -32.94 10.39
N GLN A 99 11.31 -33.64 9.73
CA GLN A 99 11.90 -34.87 10.27
C GLN A 99 12.74 -34.60 11.53
N GLN A 100 13.47 -33.48 11.59
CA GLN A 100 14.15 -33.04 12.81
C GLN A 100 13.15 -32.72 13.94
N GLN A 101 12.06 -31.99 13.65
CA GLN A 101 11.00 -31.72 14.63
C GLN A 101 10.29 -33.00 15.10
N LEU A 102 10.03 -33.97 14.21
CA LEU A 102 9.43 -35.25 14.57
C LEU A 102 10.38 -36.12 15.41
N SER A 103 11.68 -36.11 15.09
CA SER A 103 12.74 -36.73 15.89
C SER A 103 12.83 -36.10 17.30
N LEU A 104 12.76 -34.77 17.38
CA LEU A 104 12.75 -34.04 18.65
C LEU A 104 11.49 -34.36 19.48
N LYS A 105 10.31 -34.35 18.85
CA LYS A 105 9.03 -34.75 19.45
C LYS A 105 9.05 -36.19 19.96
N ASN A 106 9.68 -37.11 19.22
CA ASN A 106 9.84 -38.50 19.64
C ASN A 106 10.85 -38.66 20.79
N LYS A 107 11.94 -37.87 20.83
CA LYS A 107 12.85 -37.80 21.99
C LYS A 107 12.12 -37.24 23.23
N ILE A 108 11.36 -36.15 23.09
CA ILE A 108 10.56 -35.55 24.16
C ILE A 108 9.52 -36.55 24.67
N ASN A 109 8.77 -37.22 23.79
CA ASN A 109 7.83 -38.27 24.18
C ASN A 109 8.53 -39.42 24.90
N LYS A 110 9.69 -39.89 24.44
CA LYS A 110 10.45 -40.96 25.09
C LYS A 110 10.96 -40.56 26.48
N ILE A 111 11.29 -39.28 26.69
CA ILE A 111 11.60 -38.70 28.01
C ILE A 111 10.33 -38.67 28.87
N LEU A 112 9.22 -38.10 28.38
CA LEU A 112 7.94 -38.03 29.09
C LEU A 112 7.45 -39.42 29.53
N THR A 113 7.47 -40.42 28.64
CA THR A 113 7.06 -41.80 28.95
C THR A 113 7.96 -42.42 30.03
N LYS A 114 9.27 -42.14 30.01
CA LYS A 114 10.22 -42.62 31.04
C LYS A 114 10.01 -41.94 32.39
N THR A 115 9.68 -40.64 32.40
CA THR A 115 9.30 -39.91 33.62
C THR A 115 7.97 -40.42 34.17
N LEU A 116 6.96 -40.62 33.31
CA LEU A 116 5.65 -41.19 33.68
C LEU A 116 5.76 -42.63 34.20
N SER A 117 6.61 -43.48 33.62
CA SER A 117 6.84 -44.84 34.14
C SER A 117 7.52 -44.84 35.50
N ASN A 118 8.42 -43.88 35.77
CA ASN A 118 9.08 -43.75 37.08
C ASN A 118 8.09 -43.28 38.16
N VAL A 119 7.19 -42.34 37.83
CA VAL A 119 6.08 -41.93 38.72
C VAL A 119 5.13 -43.11 38.99
N LYS A 120 4.84 -43.92 37.96
CA LYS A 120 3.96 -45.10 38.05
C LYS A 120 4.51 -46.23 38.92
N TYR A 121 5.81 -46.23 39.24
CA TYR A 121 6.44 -47.24 40.12
C TYR A 121 6.38 -46.90 41.61
N SER A 122 5.97 -45.68 42.00
CA SER A 122 6.02 -45.21 43.40
C SER A 122 4.66 -45.16 44.13
N TRP A 123 3.53 -45.26 43.43
CA TRP A 123 2.18 -45.11 44.02
C TRP A 123 1.22 -46.17 43.46
N GLY A 124 0.71 -47.06 44.34
CA GLY A 124 0.02 -48.31 43.97
C GLY A 124 -1.48 -48.21 43.63
N ASP A 125 -2.03 -49.35 43.19
CA ASP A 125 -3.25 -49.52 42.36
C ASP A 125 -4.63 -49.15 42.96
N VAL A 126 -4.74 -48.36 44.02
CA VAL A 126 -6.02 -48.18 44.75
C VAL A 126 -6.87 -46.97 44.30
N PHE A 127 -6.34 -46.06 43.48
CA PHE A 127 -7.01 -44.78 43.14
C PHE A 127 -7.68 -44.68 41.75
N PHE A 128 -7.77 -45.77 40.97
CA PHE A 128 -8.15 -45.70 39.54
C PHE A 128 -9.58 -46.14 39.14
N THR A 129 -10.51 -46.31 40.08
CA THR A 129 -11.93 -46.58 39.76
C THR A 129 -12.80 -45.33 39.58
N ASN A 130 -12.38 -44.16 40.08
CA ASN A 130 -13.16 -42.91 39.96
C ASN A 130 -12.65 -41.93 38.88
N LEU A 131 -11.36 -41.98 38.50
CA LEU A 131 -10.81 -41.06 37.48
C LEU A 131 -11.39 -41.30 36.08
N THR A 132 -11.62 -42.57 35.71
CA THR A 132 -12.12 -42.96 34.37
C THR A 132 -13.57 -42.52 34.09
N LYS A 133 -14.35 -42.18 35.12
CA LYS A 133 -15.64 -41.49 34.97
C LYS A 133 -15.46 -39.98 34.77
N ALA A 134 -14.55 -39.34 35.51
CA ALA A 134 -14.27 -37.92 35.38
C ALA A 134 -13.67 -37.58 34.00
N GLU A 135 -12.72 -38.36 33.51
CA GLU A 135 -12.10 -38.15 32.19
C GLU A 135 -13.09 -38.27 31.03
N LYS A 136 -14.05 -39.21 31.08
CA LYS A 136 -15.12 -39.32 30.08
C LYS A 136 -16.07 -38.13 30.09
N ILE A 137 -16.40 -37.59 31.26
CA ILE A 137 -17.25 -36.39 31.38
C ILE A 137 -16.50 -35.14 30.90
N TYR A 138 -15.23 -34.99 31.26
CA TYR A 138 -14.39 -33.85 30.86
C TYR A 138 -14.05 -33.84 29.36
N SER A 139 -13.79 -35.01 28.75
CA SER A 139 -13.57 -35.12 27.30
C SER A 139 -14.85 -34.91 26.49
N ALA A 140 -16.01 -35.37 26.99
CA ALA A 140 -17.30 -35.09 26.38
C ALA A 140 -17.65 -33.58 26.43
N SER A 141 -17.48 -32.92 27.58
CA SER A 141 -17.74 -31.48 27.70
C SER A 141 -16.78 -30.66 26.84
N LYS A 142 -15.49 -31.01 26.77
CA LYS A 142 -14.50 -30.34 25.92
C LYS A 142 -14.81 -30.46 24.42
N ASN A 143 -15.29 -31.61 23.95
CA ASN A 143 -15.73 -31.77 22.56
C ASN A 143 -17.02 -30.98 22.26
N ILE A 144 -17.98 -30.93 23.18
CA ILE A 144 -19.19 -30.11 23.04
C ILE A 144 -18.82 -28.62 23.01
N THR A 145 -17.96 -28.14 23.91
CA THR A 145 -17.47 -26.76 23.93
C THR A 145 -16.69 -26.41 22.66
N ASN A 146 -15.87 -27.32 22.12
CA ASN A 146 -15.13 -27.08 20.88
C ASN A 146 -16.05 -27.06 19.65
N ASN A 147 -17.05 -27.94 19.56
CA ASN A 147 -18.04 -27.90 18.48
C ASN A 147 -18.92 -26.63 18.56
N ILE A 148 -19.31 -26.19 19.77
CA ILE A 148 -20.01 -24.92 19.95
C ILE A 148 -19.11 -23.73 19.56
N LYS A 149 -17.83 -23.73 19.94
CA LYS A 149 -16.87 -22.69 19.53
C LYS A 149 -16.59 -22.68 18.02
N GLN A 150 -16.48 -23.84 17.36
CA GLN A 150 -16.36 -23.92 15.90
C GLN A 150 -17.64 -23.41 15.24
N ASN A 151 -18.82 -23.85 15.68
CA ASN A 151 -20.09 -23.42 15.08
C ASN A 151 -20.33 -21.91 15.28
N ILE A 152 -20.02 -21.34 16.45
CA ILE A 152 -20.09 -19.88 16.67
C ILE A 152 -19.03 -19.15 15.83
N GLY A 153 -17.83 -19.71 15.66
CA GLY A 153 -16.79 -19.17 14.78
C GLY A 153 -17.23 -19.11 13.32
N PHE A 154 -17.79 -20.21 12.78
CA PHE A 154 -18.36 -20.25 11.44
C PHE A 154 -19.56 -19.31 11.28
N PHE A 155 -20.43 -19.20 12.30
CA PHE A 155 -21.59 -18.31 12.25
C PHE A 155 -21.19 -16.83 12.26
N ASN A 156 -20.20 -16.45 13.08
CA ASN A 156 -19.70 -15.07 13.12
C ASN A 156 -18.88 -14.69 11.89
N GLN A 157 -18.10 -15.62 11.31
CA GLN A 157 -17.37 -15.35 10.08
C GLN A 157 -18.30 -15.26 8.86
N ALA A 158 -19.29 -16.16 8.76
CA ALA A 158 -20.31 -16.07 7.71
C ALA A 158 -21.14 -14.78 7.81
N ASN A 159 -21.55 -14.37 9.02
CA ASN A 159 -22.29 -13.12 9.21
C ASN A 159 -21.44 -11.88 8.94
N LYS A 160 -20.13 -11.91 9.23
CA LYS A 160 -19.21 -10.81 8.87
C LYS A 160 -19.03 -10.71 7.36
N GLU A 161 -18.83 -11.83 6.66
CA GLU A 161 -18.72 -11.84 5.19
C GLU A 161 -20.05 -11.45 4.52
N ILE A 162 -21.20 -11.87 5.04
CA ILE A 162 -22.53 -11.44 4.56
C ILE A 162 -22.76 -9.94 4.84
N ALA A 163 -22.32 -9.41 5.99
CA ALA A 163 -22.41 -7.98 6.29
C ALA A 163 -21.48 -7.15 5.38
N GLU A 164 -20.24 -7.58 5.14
CA GLU A 164 -19.30 -6.90 4.25
C GLU A 164 -19.74 -6.97 2.76
N GLN A 165 -20.31 -8.10 2.32
CA GLN A 165 -20.95 -8.22 1.01
C GLN A 165 -22.21 -7.33 0.93
N GLY A 166 -23.05 -7.32 1.97
CA GLY A 166 -24.24 -6.49 2.08
C GLY A 166 -23.91 -4.99 2.01
N VAL A 167 -22.90 -4.53 2.76
CA VAL A 167 -22.39 -3.16 2.73
C VAL A 167 -21.80 -2.83 1.35
N LYS A 168 -21.05 -3.73 0.70
CA LYS A 168 -20.55 -3.52 -0.67
C LYS A 168 -21.68 -3.44 -1.71
N VAL A 169 -22.75 -4.23 -1.57
CA VAL A 169 -23.93 -4.18 -2.44
C VAL A 169 -24.74 -2.91 -2.19
N ILE A 170 -25.01 -2.55 -0.94
CA ILE A 170 -25.71 -1.32 -0.55
C ILE A 170 -24.92 -0.09 -1.01
N THR A 171 -23.59 -0.06 -0.83
CA THR A 171 -22.73 1.03 -1.31
C THR A 171 -22.80 1.15 -2.83
N LYS A 172 -22.73 0.04 -3.58
CA LYS A 172 -22.92 0.06 -5.04
C LYS A 172 -24.33 0.49 -5.46
N ILE A 173 -25.37 0.13 -4.71
CA ILE A 173 -26.74 0.57 -4.98
C ILE A 173 -26.88 2.07 -4.69
N ILE A 174 -26.34 2.59 -3.59
CA ILE A 174 -26.33 4.02 -3.25
C ILE A 174 -25.54 4.81 -4.31
N GLN A 175 -24.35 4.35 -4.68
CA GLN A 175 -23.51 4.98 -5.70
C GLN A 175 -24.21 5.02 -7.07
N LYS A 176 -24.80 3.90 -7.49
CA LYS A 176 -25.59 3.81 -8.73
C LYS A 176 -26.94 4.53 -8.66
N THR A 177 -27.45 4.81 -7.46
CA THR A 177 -28.65 5.64 -7.24
C THR A 177 -28.29 7.12 -7.26
N ALA A 178 -27.15 7.52 -6.71
CA ALA A 178 -26.61 8.87 -6.83
C ALA A 178 -26.30 9.22 -8.30
N GLU A 179 -25.69 8.29 -9.05
CA GLU A 179 -25.48 8.41 -10.51
C GLU A 179 -26.80 8.56 -11.31
N ASN A 180 -27.92 8.00 -10.81
CA ASN A 180 -29.25 8.16 -11.42
C ASN A 180 -30.05 9.38 -10.90
N ILE A 181 -29.63 10.01 -9.80
CA ILE A 181 -30.26 11.21 -9.23
C ILE A 181 -29.59 12.49 -9.77
N ILE A 182 -28.32 12.42 -10.20
CA ILE A 182 -27.53 13.57 -10.69
C ILE A 182 -27.39 13.55 -12.24
N ASN A 183 -28.52 13.46 -12.96
CA ASN A 183 -28.83 14.13 -14.25
C ASN A 183 -29.92 13.41 -15.07
N PRO A 184 -31.11 14.02 -15.27
CA PRO A 184 -31.85 13.92 -16.52
C PRO A 184 -31.34 14.95 -17.55
N PRO A 185 -31.51 14.74 -18.87
CA PRO A 185 -30.77 15.49 -19.89
C PRO A 185 -31.35 16.89 -20.21
N ILE A 186 -30.50 17.90 -20.02
CA ILE A 186 -30.27 19.12 -20.82
C ILE A 186 -31.44 19.65 -21.67
N LYS A 187 -31.84 20.91 -21.41
CA LYS A 187 -31.88 22.11 -22.30
C LYS A 187 -32.62 23.23 -21.51
N PHE A 188 -32.27 24.51 -21.55
CA PHE A 188 -31.51 25.30 -22.53
C PHE A 188 -30.93 26.57 -21.85
N GLU A 189 -29.79 27.08 -22.36
CA GLU A 189 -29.32 28.49 -22.25
C GLU A 189 -28.94 29.08 -20.85
N GLN A 190 -27.97 29.99 -20.70
CA GLN A 190 -27.08 30.64 -21.68
C GLN A 190 -25.76 31.11 -21.02
N LEU A 191 -24.68 31.10 -21.83
CA LEU A 191 -23.54 32.01 -21.84
C LEU A 191 -22.45 32.06 -20.74
N LEU A 192 -21.23 31.92 -21.27
CA LEU A 192 -19.96 32.61 -20.96
C LEU A 192 -18.90 31.96 -20.06
N LYS A 193 -17.76 31.72 -20.72
CA LYS A 193 -16.42 31.47 -20.15
C LYS A 193 -15.77 32.81 -19.70
N PRO A 194 -14.65 32.77 -18.96
CA PRO A 194 -14.26 33.82 -18.02
C PRO A 194 -13.35 34.90 -18.63
N LEU A 195 -13.12 35.99 -17.87
CA LEU A 195 -11.82 36.67 -17.77
C LEU A 195 -11.81 37.72 -16.63
N THR A 196 -10.64 37.84 -15.98
CA THR A 196 -10.06 39.02 -15.28
C THR A 196 -10.72 39.64 -14.04
N ALA A 197 -9.86 40.27 -13.23
CA ALA A 197 -10.17 41.02 -12.03
C ALA A 197 -10.05 42.53 -12.27
N GLU A 198 -10.89 43.32 -11.59
CA GLU A 198 -10.79 44.75 -11.21
C GLU A 198 -11.90 44.92 -10.15
N GLU A 199 -11.64 45.33 -8.91
CA GLU A 199 -11.32 46.69 -8.41
C GLU A 199 -12.44 47.73 -8.55
N SER A 200 -12.79 48.35 -7.40
CA SER A 200 -13.69 49.51 -7.23
C SER A 200 -15.20 49.27 -7.55
N GLU A 201 -16.18 49.92 -6.90
CA GLU A 201 -16.19 51.08 -5.99
C GLU A 201 -17.13 50.89 -4.78
N ASP A 202 -16.85 51.62 -3.70
CA ASP A 202 -17.80 51.90 -2.62
C ASP A 202 -19.11 52.55 -3.11
N LYS A 203 -20.25 52.04 -2.63
CA LYS A 203 -21.16 52.83 -1.75
C LYS A 203 -22.41 52.09 -1.30
N LYS A 204 -22.58 52.10 0.02
CA LYS A 204 -23.83 52.25 0.79
C LYS A 204 -24.95 51.23 0.51
N LEU A 205 -25.07 50.17 1.32
CA LEU A 205 -25.48 50.15 2.74
C LEU A 205 -26.99 50.29 2.96
N ASN A 206 -27.52 49.21 3.54
CA ASN A 206 -28.71 49.05 4.39
C ASN A 206 -30.13 49.17 3.81
N GLU A 207 -30.95 48.26 4.35
CA GLU A 207 -32.17 48.52 5.12
C GLU A 207 -32.88 49.86 4.86
N ASN A 208 -34.22 49.82 4.82
CA ASN A 208 -35.06 50.39 5.89
C ASN A 208 -36.52 50.53 5.42
N ILE A 209 -37.45 50.04 6.24
CA ILE A 209 -38.50 50.93 6.74
C ILE A 209 -38.65 50.74 8.26
N VAL A 210 -37.92 51.55 9.02
CA VAL A 210 -38.58 52.40 10.02
C VAL A 210 -38.70 53.81 9.42
N LYS A 211 -39.94 54.28 9.27
CA LYS A 211 -40.35 55.66 9.00
C LYS A 211 -41.68 55.84 9.73
N LYS A 212 -42.00 56.89 10.48
CA LYS A 212 -41.33 58.12 10.97
C LYS A 212 -41.96 58.38 12.37
N VAL A 213 -41.51 59.27 13.26
CA VAL A 213 -41.67 60.73 13.19
C VAL A 213 -40.84 61.42 14.30
N VAL A 214 -39.89 62.24 13.87
CA VAL A 214 -39.51 63.59 14.36
C VAL A 214 -39.72 64.01 15.84
N ASN A 215 -38.58 64.45 16.43
CA ASN A 215 -38.33 65.55 17.41
C ASN A 215 -38.07 65.28 18.92
N GLN A 216 -36.89 65.77 19.35
CA GLN A 216 -36.51 66.32 20.67
C GLN A 216 -36.44 65.31 21.86
N LYS A 217 -35.43 65.33 22.77
CA LYS A 217 -34.35 66.30 23.09
C LYS A 217 -33.12 65.61 23.76
N GLN A 218 -31.92 66.18 23.52
CA GLN A 218 -30.62 66.17 24.24
C GLN A 218 -30.44 65.34 25.55
N ILE A 219 -29.39 64.49 25.69
CA ILE A 219 -27.94 64.76 26.01
C ILE A 219 -27.75 65.29 27.45
N PRO A 220 -26.99 64.62 28.36
CA PRO A 220 -25.49 64.62 28.45
C PRO A 220 -24.84 63.25 28.90
N ILE A 221 -23.52 62.95 29.02
CA ILE A 221 -22.21 63.53 28.61
C ILE A 221 -21.06 62.45 28.52
N LEU A 222 -19.83 62.88 28.19
CA LEU A 222 -18.50 62.26 27.92
C LEU A 222 -17.91 61.09 28.75
N VAL A 223 -16.98 60.40 28.07
CA VAL A 223 -15.65 59.96 28.57
C VAL A 223 -14.57 60.88 27.97
N GLU A 224 -13.55 61.29 28.75
CA GLU A 224 -12.17 61.65 28.31
C GLU A 224 -11.25 61.70 29.56
N SER A 225 -9.92 61.58 29.51
CA SER A 225 -8.97 62.20 28.57
C SER A 225 -7.64 61.42 28.38
N LYS A 226 -6.80 61.89 27.45
CA LYS A 226 -5.49 61.31 27.05
C LYS A 226 -4.28 62.16 27.50
N GLY A 227 -3.12 61.48 27.65
CA GLY A 227 -1.77 62.05 27.52
C GLY A 227 -1.01 62.22 28.85
N GLY A 228 0.31 62.03 28.93
CA GLY A 228 1.27 61.51 27.94
C GLY A 228 2.72 61.55 28.48
N LEU A 229 3.55 60.54 28.09
CA LEU A 229 5.03 60.47 28.13
C LEU A 229 5.81 61.25 29.23
N THR A 230 6.52 60.53 30.13
CA THR A 230 8.01 60.46 30.17
C THR A 230 8.60 59.67 31.36
N ASN A 231 9.67 58.92 31.07
CA ASN A 231 10.85 58.53 31.89
C ASN A 231 10.80 58.07 33.37
N SER A 232 11.71 57.12 33.61
CA SER A 232 12.48 56.84 34.85
C SER A 232 11.92 55.89 35.93
N ALA A 233 12.43 54.65 35.87
CA ALA A 233 13.33 54.01 36.86
C ALA A 233 12.93 53.89 38.35
N LYS A 234 13.26 52.68 38.87
CA LYS A 234 13.39 52.22 40.27
C LYS A 234 12.07 51.93 41.00
N LEU A 235 11.86 50.72 41.56
CA LEU A 235 12.54 49.95 42.62
C LEU A 235 11.97 50.26 44.02
N ASN A 236 11.74 49.22 44.83
CA ASN A 236 11.38 49.24 46.27
C ASN A 236 9.94 49.71 46.59
N ALA A 237 9.32 49.33 47.72
CA ALA A 237 9.48 48.18 48.63
C ALA A 237 8.30 48.17 49.65
N ILE A 238 7.87 46.97 50.06
CA ILE A 238 7.44 46.53 51.42
C ILE A 238 6.79 47.59 52.36
N THR A 239 5.58 47.32 52.90
CA THR A 239 5.28 47.04 54.34
C THR A 239 3.82 47.39 54.76
N ILE A 240 3.24 46.51 55.56
CA ILE A 240 1.95 46.51 56.29
C ILE A 240 1.86 47.62 57.36
N VAL A 241 0.68 48.24 57.58
CA VAL A 241 0.21 48.76 58.90
C VAL A 241 -1.33 48.68 59.00
N GLU A 242 -1.86 48.54 60.23
CA GLU A 242 -3.27 48.24 60.60
C GLU A 242 -4.24 49.45 60.73
N LEU A 243 -5.52 49.14 60.98
CA LEU A 243 -6.68 49.98 61.37
C LEU A 243 -6.45 50.77 62.69
N PRO A 244 -7.12 51.93 62.99
CA PRO A 244 -8.49 51.90 63.54
C PRO A 244 -9.43 53.15 63.40
N LYS A 245 -10.75 52.84 63.48
CA LYS A 245 -11.94 53.55 64.05
C LYS A 245 -11.92 55.01 64.61
N ILE A 246 -13.06 55.72 64.35
CA ILE A 246 -13.95 56.51 65.28
C ILE A 246 -14.09 58.09 65.20
N ASN A 247 -15.36 58.52 64.94
CA ASN A 247 -16.20 59.69 65.36
C ASN A 247 -15.92 61.21 65.09
N ASN A 248 -16.92 61.82 64.40
CA ASN A 248 -17.76 63.03 64.68
C ASN A 248 -17.21 64.39 65.20
N ILE A 249 -17.73 65.53 64.65
CA ILE A 249 -18.60 66.57 65.32
C ILE A 249 -18.95 67.77 64.35
N ILE A 250 -20.24 68.13 64.08
CA ILE A 250 -21.11 69.31 64.49
C ILE A 250 -20.49 70.73 64.18
N ILE A 251 -21.13 71.81 63.64
CA ILE A 251 -22.31 72.64 64.08
C ILE A 251 -23.01 73.45 62.93
N GLU A 252 -24.24 73.91 63.24
CA GLU A 252 -25.39 74.50 62.50
C GLU A 252 -25.33 75.99 62.07
N GLN A 253 -26.28 76.45 61.20
CA GLN A 253 -27.33 77.46 61.54
C GLN A 253 -28.37 77.79 60.42
N GLU A 254 -29.66 77.92 60.80
CA GLU A 254 -30.81 78.75 60.27
C GLU A 254 -31.08 78.96 58.74
N LYS A 255 -32.32 79.10 58.18
CA LYS A 255 -33.75 79.11 58.64
C LYS A 255 -34.71 79.04 57.40
N ILE A 256 -35.84 78.29 57.49
CA ILE A 256 -37.24 78.55 56.96
C ILE A 256 -37.41 78.88 55.43
N SER A 257 -38.35 78.38 54.60
CA SER A 257 -39.57 77.51 54.60
C SER A 257 -39.75 76.91 53.17
N GLU A 258 -40.38 75.77 52.89
CA GLU A 258 -41.83 75.46 52.95
C GLU A 258 -42.08 73.92 52.90
N GLN A 259 -43.31 73.48 53.21
CA GLN A 259 -43.65 72.08 53.50
C GLN A 259 -44.15 71.28 52.29
N LYS A 260 -43.71 70.01 52.18
CA LYS A 260 -44.64 68.86 52.13
C LYS A 260 -43.96 67.53 52.47
N GLU A 261 -44.68 66.72 53.23
CA GLU A 261 -44.22 65.64 54.11
C GLU A 261 -43.41 64.50 53.46
N VAL A 262 -42.36 64.10 54.17
CA VAL A 262 -41.77 62.75 54.12
C VAL A 262 -42.20 62.06 55.41
N GLU A 263 -42.86 60.90 55.33
CA GLU A 263 -43.10 60.07 56.51
C GLU A 263 -41.84 59.29 56.89
N ILE A 264 -41.27 59.60 58.06
CA ILE A 264 -40.33 58.74 58.76
C ILE A 264 -41.00 58.30 60.06
N PHE A 265 -41.27 56.99 60.18
CA PHE A 265 -41.74 56.41 61.44
C PHE A 265 -40.58 56.12 62.38
N VAL A 266 -40.43 56.94 63.43
CA VAL A 266 -39.84 56.51 64.70
C VAL A 266 -40.80 56.91 65.81
N LYS A 267 -41.36 55.92 66.52
CA LYS A 267 -42.17 56.16 67.73
C LYS A 267 -41.38 55.85 69.01
N PRO A 268 -41.60 56.61 70.09
CA PRO A 268 -40.86 56.48 71.33
C PRO A 268 -41.37 55.33 72.21
N LYS A 269 -40.52 54.92 73.15
CA LYS A 269 -40.84 54.01 74.26
C LYS A 269 -41.89 54.65 75.18
N LEU A 270 -43.07 54.05 75.30
CA LEU A 270 -44.08 54.40 76.31
C LEU A 270 -44.67 53.12 76.92
N SER A 271 -44.83 53.14 78.24
CA SER A 271 -45.06 51.93 79.05
C SER A 271 -46.49 51.41 78.96
N ASN A 272 -46.62 50.08 79.01
CA ASN A 272 -47.78 49.26 79.39
C ASN A 272 -49.15 49.95 79.47
N PHE A 273 -49.97 49.77 78.44
CA PHE A 273 -51.39 49.53 78.60
C PHE A 273 -51.77 48.28 77.81
N ILE A 274 -52.42 47.33 78.47
CA ILE A 274 -52.87 46.07 77.85
C ILE A 274 -54.12 46.38 77.02
N LEU A 275 -54.02 46.18 75.70
CA LEU A 275 -55.16 45.91 74.84
C LEU A 275 -54.99 44.51 74.28
N VAL A 276 -55.88 43.59 74.67
CA VAL A 276 -55.95 42.26 74.09
C VAL A 276 -56.64 42.38 72.73
N SER A 277 -55.85 42.40 71.67
CA SER A 277 -56.31 42.11 70.31
C SER A 277 -55.49 40.95 69.76
N ASN A 278 -55.94 39.72 70.04
CA ASN A 278 -55.34 38.51 69.51
C ASN A 278 -55.67 38.38 68.02
N ASN A 279 -54.90 39.09 67.18
CA ASN A 279 -54.64 38.79 65.78
C ASN A 279 -53.35 39.55 65.42
N ASN A 280 -52.20 38.95 65.75
CA ASN A 280 -50.95 39.34 65.10
C ASN A 280 -51.07 38.86 63.64
N ASN A 281 -50.89 39.76 62.69
CA ASN A 281 -51.13 39.51 61.26
C ASN A 281 -49.92 39.97 60.43
N ILE A 282 -48.73 39.85 61.03
CA ILE A 282 -47.43 40.07 60.40
C ILE A 282 -46.94 38.68 60.00
N PRO A 283 -46.75 38.38 58.71
CA PRO A 283 -46.15 37.12 58.30
C PRO A 283 -44.68 37.01 58.75
N PRO A 284 -44.17 35.80 59.00
CA PRO A 284 -42.75 35.58 59.27
C PRO A 284 -41.90 35.81 58.01
N ASP A 285 -40.64 36.23 58.19
CA ASP A 285 -39.63 36.30 57.13
C ASP A 285 -38.70 35.07 57.22
N THR A 286 -38.47 34.38 56.09
CA THR A 286 -37.62 33.19 56.01
C THR A 286 -36.21 33.52 55.50
N THR A 287 -35.19 32.91 56.09
CA THR A 287 -33.82 32.92 55.55
C THR A 287 -33.24 31.51 55.50
N ILE A 288 -32.59 31.17 54.38
CA ILE A 288 -31.79 29.95 54.24
C ILE A 288 -30.35 30.29 54.63
N ILE A 289 -29.82 29.58 55.62
CA ILE A 289 -28.40 29.56 55.94
C ILE A 289 -27.82 28.33 55.23
N ASN A 290 -27.25 28.55 54.04
CA ASN A 290 -26.60 27.50 53.26
C ASN A 290 -25.16 27.28 53.73
N SER A 291 -24.68 26.03 53.61
CA SER A 291 -23.29 25.64 53.85
C SER A 291 -22.62 25.00 52.63
N ILE A 292 -23.32 24.98 51.50
CA ILE A 292 -22.89 24.36 50.23
C ILE A 292 -22.55 25.42 49.19
N ASP A 293 -21.57 25.10 48.35
CA ASP A 293 -21.21 25.88 47.16
C ASP A 293 -22.30 25.79 46.07
N ASN A 294 -22.32 26.78 45.17
CA ASN A 294 -23.31 26.86 44.10
C ASN A 294 -23.14 25.77 43.00
N ILE A 295 -22.00 25.07 42.98
CA ILE A 295 -21.76 23.90 42.13
C ILE A 295 -21.07 22.86 43.04
N SER A 296 -21.46 21.59 42.96
CA SER A 296 -20.94 20.51 43.81
C SER A 296 -21.02 19.14 43.14
N SER A 297 -20.06 18.26 43.38
CA SER A 297 -20.13 16.82 43.04
C SER A 297 -20.81 15.97 44.12
N SER A 298 -21.33 16.59 45.20
CA SER A 298 -22.11 15.90 46.23
C SER A 298 -23.57 15.73 45.80
N THR A 299 -24.05 14.48 45.74
CA THR A 299 -25.48 14.14 45.58
C THR A 299 -26.32 14.34 46.86
N SER A 300 -25.80 15.12 47.81
CA SER A 300 -26.44 15.46 49.07
C SER A 300 -26.20 16.94 49.43
N ALA A 301 -27.21 17.56 50.04
CA ALA A 301 -27.24 18.98 50.38
C ALA A 301 -27.90 19.20 51.75
N SER A 302 -27.29 20.05 52.58
CA SER A 302 -27.77 20.35 53.93
C SER A 302 -28.04 21.84 54.10
N PHE A 303 -29.24 22.16 54.60
CA PHE A 303 -29.70 23.52 54.83
C PHE A 303 -30.17 23.71 56.26
N VAL A 304 -29.92 24.91 56.81
CA VAL A 304 -30.51 25.34 58.08
C VAL A 304 -31.38 26.55 57.80
N PHE A 305 -32.62 26.52 58.25
CA PHE A 305 -33.57 27.62 58.08
C PHE A 305 -33.65 28.48 59.34
N HIS A 306 -33.98 29.75 59.14
CA HIS A 306 -34.28 30.68 60.22
C HIS A 306 -35.50 31.52 59.87
N SER A 307 -36.34 31.77 60.87
CA SER A 307 -37.54 32.62 60.78
C SER A 307 -37.37 33.83 61.69
N SER A 308 -37.94 34.97 61.31
CA SER A 308 -38.02 36.18 62.15
C SER A 308 -38.81 35.99 63.45
N GLU A 309 -39.67 34.97 63.53
CA GLU A 309 -40.53 34.68 64.69
C GLU A 309 -40.27 33.28 65.31
N GLN A 310 -40.76 33.06 66.54
CA GLN A 310 -40.61 31.78 67.25
C GLN A 310 -41.76 30.79 66.94
N ASP A 311 -41.54 29.50 67.22
CA ASP A 311 -42.52 28.41 67.06
C ASP A 311 -43.15 28.25 65.66
N ASN A 312 -42.42 28.67 64.62
CA ASN A 312 -42.82 28.52 63.22
C ASN A 312 -42.73 27.08 62.71
N THR A 313 -43.56 26.77 61.71
CA THR A 313 -43.36 25.62 60.81
C THR A 313 -42.74 26.10 59.49
N PHE A 314 -42.00 25.24 58.79
CA PHE A 314 -41.46 25.55 57.47
C PHE A 314 -42.11 24.67 56.41
N GLU A 315 -42.42 25.26 55.25
CA GLU A 315 -42.69 24.53 54.03
C GLU A 315 -41.54 24.71 53.04
N CYS A 316 -41.15 23.60 52.42
CA CYS A 316 -40.13 23.53 51.39
C CYS A 316 -40.77 23.13 50.06
N ASN A 317 -40.21 23.63 48.97
CA ASN A 317 -40.54 23.23 47.61
C ASN A 317 -39.23 23.07 46.84
N LEU A 318 -38.86 21.82 46.57
CA LEU A 318 -37.69 21.44 45.80
C LEU A 318 -38.11 21.21 44.35
N ASP A 319 -37.41 21.85 43.42
CA ASP A 319 -37.55 21.70 41.96
C ASP A 319 -39.01 21.85 41.47
N GLU A 320 -39.76 22.75 42.12
CA GLU A 320 -41.17 23.06 41.87
C GLU A 320 -42.15 21.87 42.04
N GLN A 321 -41.73 20.79 42.71
CA GLN A 321 -42.54 19.57 42.90
C GLN A 321 -43.73 19.74 43.86
N GLY A 322 -43.81 20.87 44.57
CA GLY A 322 -44.92 21.23 45.47
C GLY A 322 -44.43 21.64 46.85
N TRP A 323 -45.30 22.27 47.63
CA TRP A 323 -45.00 22.64 49.02
C TRP A 323 -45.29 21.48 49.96
N HIS A 324 -44.30 21.09 50.76
CA HIS A 324 -44.44 20.11 51.85
C HIS A 324 -43.77 20.62 53.12
N VAL A 325 -44.27 20.18 54.28
CA VAL A 325 -43.68 20.52 55.59
C VAL A 325 -42.26 19.97 55.67
N CYS A 326 -41.32 20.81 56.09
CA CYS A 326 -39.91 20.44 56.30
C CYS A 326 -39.42 20.90 57.68
N THR A 327 -38.36 20.24 58.15
CA THR A 327 -37.68 20.56 59.41
C THR A 327 -36.70 21.72 59.24
N GLN A 328 -36.42 22.44 60.34
CA GLN A 328 -35.49 23.57 60.34
C GLN A 328 -34.07 23.18 59.87
N GLU A 329 -33.61 21.98 60.23
CA GLU A 329 -32.49 21.31 59.57
C GLU A 329 -33.05 20.42 58.46
N TYR A 330 -32.70 20.69 57.20
CA TYR A 330 -33.21 19.96 56.05
C TYR A 330 -32.07 19.34 55.25
N ASN A 331 -32.06 18.01 55.20
CA ASN A 331 -31.03 17.22 54.55
C ASN A 331 -31.62 16.50 53.33
N LEU A 332 -31.10 16.83 52.16
CA LEU A 332 -31.41 16.20 50.89
C LEU A 332 -30.33 15.17 50.54
N ILE A 333 -30.75 14.03 49.99
CA ILE A 333 -29.90 12.92 49.56
C ILE A 333 -30.42 12.34 48.24
N ASN A 334 -29.55 11.64 47.50
CA ASN A 334 -29.87 11.05 46.20
C ASN A 334 -30.35 12.08 45.17
N LEU A 335 -29.83 13.31 45.26
CA LEU A 335 -30.04 14.33 44.25
C LEU A 335 -29.35 13.92 42.95
N SER A 336 -30.01 14.17 41.83
CA SER A 336 -29.51 13.87 40.47
C SER A 336 -28.56 14.96 39.97
N GLU A 337 -27.84 14.68 38.88
CA GLU A 337 -27.15 15.73 38.12
C GLU A 337 -28.17 16.68 37.48
N ASN A 338 -28.28 17.90 37.99
CA ASN A 338 -29.05 19.01 37.42
C ASN A 338 -28.77 20.32 38.16
N ILE A 339 -29.36 21.41 37.66
CA ILE A 339 -29.66 22.59 38.46
C ILE A 339 -30.83 22.25 39.39
N HIS A 340 -30.62 22.41 40.69
CA HIS A 340 -31.63 22.27 41.74
C HIS A 340 -32.05 23.63 42.30
N ASN A 341 -33.33 23.73 42.65
CA ASN A 341 -33.94 24.93 43.21
C ASN A 341 -34.71 24.59 44.49
N LEU A 342 -34.28 25.15 45.62
CA LEU A 342 -35.00 25.03 46.90
C LEU A 342 -35.64 26.36 47.25
N LYS A 343 -36.97 26.39 47.32
CA LYS A 343 -37.76 27.50 47.88
C LYS A 343 -38.24 27.12 49.27
N VAL A 344 -38.13 28.01 50.24
CA VAL A 344 -38.53 27.78 51.64
C VAL A 344 -39.33 28.96 52.15
N ARG A 345 -40.41 28.67 52.87
CA ARG A 345 -41.28 29.68 53.51
C ARG A 345 -41.68 29.25 54.92
N ALA A 346 -41.70 30.18 55.85
CA ALA A 346 -42.20 29.97 57.21
C ALA A 346 -43.72 30.19 57.27
N ILE A 347 -44.36 29.50 58.23
CA ILE A 347 -45.77 29.67 58.59
C ILE A 347 -45.86 29.77 60.11
N ASP A 348 -46.45 30.85 60.59
CA ASP A 348 -46.61 31.13 62.02
C ASP A 348 -47.73 30.28 62.66
N VAL A 349 -47.85 30.37 63.99
CA VAL A 349 -48.89 29.67 64.77
C VAL A 349 -50.32 30.16 64.47
N ASN A 350 -50.48 31.28 63.76
CA ASN A 350 -51.74 31.85 63.34
C ASN A 350 -52.11 31.49 61.88
N GLY A 351 -51.21 30.84 61.14
CA GLY A 351 -51.37 30.45 59.74
C GLY A 351 -50.97 31.54 58.73
N ASN A 352 -50.30 32.62 59.15
CA ASN A 352 -49.72 33.59 58.24
C ASN A 352 -48.48 32.96 57.56
N VAL A 353 -48.47 32.98 56.23
CA VAL A 353 -47.39 32.42 55.41
C VAL A 353 -46.48 33.54 54.92
N ASP A 354 -45.16 33.34 54.99
CA ASP A 354 -44.17 34.23 54.40
C ASP A 354 -44.51 34.53 52.91
N PRO A 355 -44.74 35.81 52.54
CA PRO A 355 -45.10 36.20 51.18
C PRO A 355 -43.93 36.13 50.18
N ILE A 356 -42.68 36.03 50.64
CA ILE A 356 -41.46 36.02 49.82
C ILE A 356 -40.58 34.85 50.24
N SER A 357 -40.85 33.66 49.69
CA SER A 357 -40.03 32.47 49.96
C SER A 357 -38.55 32.73 49.68
N SER A 358 -37.68 32.42 50.64
CA SER A 358 -36.24 32.38 50.43
C SER A 358 -35.89 31.31 49.40
N VAL A 359 -34.99 31.62 48.46
CA VAL A 359 -34.63 30.73 47.34
C VAL A 359 -33.13 30.48 47.33
N PHE A 360 -32.74 29.21 47.17
CA PHE A 360 -31.36 28.81 46.91
C PHE A 360 -31.28 27.96 45.63
N ASN A 361 -30.26 28.22 44.81
CA ASN A 361 -30.01 27.49 43.56
C ASN A 361 -28.59 26.92 43.61
N TRP A 362 -28.42 25.66 43.22
CA TRP A 362 -27.12 25.03 43.05
C TRP A 362 -27.16 24.02 41.90
N THR A 363 -26.01 23.72 41.33
CA THR A 363 -25.86 22.64 40.34
C THR A 363 -25.18 21.45 41.01
N ILE A 364 -25.70 20.25 40.77
CA ILE A 364 -24.95 19.02 41.01
C ILE A 364 -24.31 18.58 39.71
N ASP A 365 -23.00 18.44 39.75
CA ASP A 365 -22.16 18.06 38.62
C ASP A 365 -21.26 16.88 39.01
N ILE A 366 -21.58 15.72 38.45
CA ILE A 366 -20.89 14.44 38.67
C ILE A 366 -20.37 13.83 37.36
N THR A 367 -20.55 14.52 36.23
CA THR A 367 -20.18 14.01 34.90
C THR A 367 -18.82 14.51 34.51
N ALA A 368 -17.82 13.63 34.66
CA ALA A 368 -16.46 13.93 34.27
C ALA A 368 -16.33 14.10 32.74
N PRO A 369 -15.50 15.06 32.27
CA PRO A 369 -15.39 15.40 30.86
C PRO A 369 -14.69 14.31 30.03
N THR A 370 -15.09 14.17 28.78
CA THR A 370 -14.44 13.30 27.79
C THR A 370 -13.50 14.09 26.88
N ILE A 371 -12.42 13.46 26.43
CA ILE A 371 -11.41 14.08 25.55
C ILE A 371 -11.28 13.31 24.24
N SER A 372 -11.46 14.04 23.13
CA SER A 372 -11.17 13.53 21.78
C SER A 372 -9.87 14.11 21.24
N ILE A 373 -9.06 13.27 20.59
CA ILE A 373 -7.83 13.68 19.90
C ILE A 373 -8.19 13.99 18.43
N ILE A 374 -7.98 15.23 18.00
CA ILE A 374 -8.34 15.70 16.64
C ILE A 374 -7.13 15.97 15.74
N ASN A 375 -5.93 16.10 16.32
CA ASN A 375 -4.67 16.12 15.59
C ASN A 375 -3.63 15.28 16.38
N HIS A 376 -2.79 14.55 15.65
CA HIS A 376 -1.80 13.62 16.19
C HIS A 376 -0.69 13.39 15.12
N PRO A 377 0.51 12.89 15.49
CA PRO A 377 1.52 12.49 14.50
C PRO A 377 1.04 11.34 13.62
N ALA A 378 1.77 11.03 12.55
CA ALA A 378 1.55 9.81 11.78
C ALA A 378 1.89 8.55 12.59
N ILE A 379 1.33 7.39 12.21
CA ILE A 379 1.57 6.11 12.90
C ILE A 379 3.06 5.73 12.86
N PHE A 380 3.75 6.06 11.77
CA PHE A 380 5.20 6.04 11.63
C PHE A 380 5.66 7.48 11.38
N ALA A 381 6.60 7.99 12.17
CA ALA A 381 7.01 9.39 12.14
C ALA A 381 8.54 9.55 12.14
N SER A 382 9.06 10.21 11.11
CA SER A 382 10.47 10.60 10.92
C SER A 382 10.87 11.86 11.70
N SER A 383 10.25 12.10 12.85
CA SER A 383 10.37 13.33 13.64
C SER A 383 10.46 13.04 15.13
N THR A 384 11.46 13.66 15.78
CA THR A 384 11.60 13.69 17.25
C THR A 384 10.57 14.60 17.94
N THR A 385 9.70 15.25 17.16
CA THR A 385 8.62 16.12 17.65
C THR A 385 7.24 15.60 17.23
N ALA A 386 6.33 15.44 18.18
CA ALA A 386 4.93 15.07 17.97
C ALA A 386 3.98 16.20 18.40
N ASN A 387 3.07 16.58 17.51
CA ASN A 387 2.07 17.63 17.75
C ASN A 387 0.69 17.03 17.96
N PHE A 388 -0.02 17.52 18.97
CA PHE A 388 -1.36 17.08 19.33
C PHE A 388 -2.35 18.26 19.46
N GLN A 389 -3.60 17.99 19.13
CA GLN A 389 -4.75 18.83 19.45
C GLN A 389 -5.88 17.99 20.02
N PHE A 390 -6.53 18.54 21.04
CA PHE A 390 -7.56 17.92 21.85
C PHE A 390 -8.81 18.80 21.84
N ILE A 391 -9.98 18.17 21.95
CA ILE A 391 -11.24 18.84 22.28
C ILE A 391 -11.88 18.12 23.46
N SER A 392 -12.69 18.84 24.22
CA SER A 392 -13.57 18.29 25.25
C SER A 392 -15.03 18.65 24.97
N ASP A 393 -15.93 17.92 25.64
CA ASP A 393 -17.36 18.17 25.73
C ASP A 393 -17.75 19.15 26.85
N ASP A 394 -16.82 19.53 27.74
CA ASP A 394 -16.99 20.57 28.77
C ASP A 394 -16.07 21.78 28.51
N ASP A 395 -16.69 22.97 28.44
CA ASP A 395 -16.10 24.28 28.19
C ASP A 395 -15.06 24.74 29.24
N ASN A 396 -14.95 24.08 30.41
CA ASN A 396 -14.02 24.44 31.48
C ASN A 396 -12.97 23.35 31.81
N THR A 397 -12.75 22.41 30.91
CA THR A 397 -11.89 21.24 31.14
C THR A 397 -10.41 21.59 31.36
N ILE A 398 -9.85 21.07 32.45
CA ILE A 398 -8.41 21.01 32.73
C ILE A 398 -7.84 19.74 32.08
N TYR A 399 -6.96 19.93 31.09
CA TYR A 399 -6.33 18.82 30.37
C TYR A 399 -5.11 18.28 31.13
N GLN A 400 -5.03 16.95 31.26
CA GLN A 400 -3.84 16.24 31.73
C GLN A 400 -3.43 15.17 30.73
N TYR A 401 -2.17 15.17 30.33
CA TYR A 401 -1.59 14.08 29.54
C TYR A 401 -0.50 13.35 30.30
N LYS A 402 -0.14 12.18 29.81
CA LYS A 402 1.16 11.56 30.08
C LYS A 402 1.71 10.89 28.84
N LEU A 403 3.02 10.97 28.69
CA LEU A 403 3.80 10.29 27.66
C LEU A 403 4.30 8.96 28.24
N ASP A 404 3.96 7.85 27.60
CA ASP A 404 4.37 6.50 27.97
C ASP A 404 4.07 6.15 29.44
N ASN A 405 5.13 5.93 30.21
CA ASN A 405 5.08 5.56 31.63
C ASN A 405 5.40 6.75 32.56
N SER A 406 5.42 7.99 32.04
CA SER A 406 5.57 9.20 32.87
C SER A 406 4.33 9.46 33.74
N ASP A 407 4.48 10.39 34.68
CA ASP A 407 3.38 10.89 35.50
C ASP A 407 2.44 11.80 34.68
N TRP A 408 1.22 11.97 35.21
CA TRP A 408 0.26 12.93 34.64
C TRP A 408 0.73 14.36 34.85
N GLN A 409 0.78 15.13 33.76
CA GLN A 409 1.14 16.54 33.76
C GLN A 409 0.05 17.38 33.09
N LEU A 410 -0.09 18.63 33.51
CA LEU A 410 -1.04 19.59 32.94
C LEU A 410 -0.61 19.98 31.52
N CYS A 411 -1.58 20.22 30.64
CA CYS A 411 -1.32 20.75 29.30
C CYS A 411 -2.44 21.66 28.80
N SER A 412 -2.22 22.26 27.64
CA SER A 412 -3.24 22.99 26.89
C SER A 412 -3.91 22.10 25.85
N ALA A 413 -5.05 22.53 25.31
CA ALA A 413 -5.78 21.85 24.24
C ALA A 413 -4.95 21.63 22.95
N SER A 414 -3.83 22.32 22.78
CA SER A 414 -2.76 21.91 21.85
C SER A 414 -1.45 21.75 22.60
N THR A 415 -0.70 20.70 22.28
CA THR A 415 0.55 20.31 22.95
C THR A 415 1.56 19.82 21.92
N SER A 416 2.82 20.24 22.05
CA SER A 416 3.94 19.74 21.27
C SER A 416 4.90 19.01 22.22
N ILE A 417 5.30 17.80 21.84
CA ILE A 417 6.23 16.96 22.59
C ILE A 417 7.50 16.84 21.76
N ALA A 418 8.61 17.35 22.27
CA ALA A 418 9.92 17.31 21.62
C ALA A 418 10.80 16.22 22.26
N ASP A 419 12.03 16.08 21.74
CA ASP A 419 13.08 15.18 22.24
C ASP A 419 12.65 13.70 22.34
N LEU A 420 11.70 13.28 21.49
CA LEU A 420 11.34 11.87 21.34
C LEU A 420 12.51 11.09 20.74
N ILE A 421 12.73 9.90 21.27
CA ILE A 421 13.74 8.95 20.77
C ILE A 421 13.10 8.00 19.76
N GLU A 422 13.94 7.24 19.06
CA GLU A 422 13.47 6.15 18.22
C GLU A 422 12.78 5.05 19.05
N GLY A 423 11.64 4.56 18.56
CA GLY A 423 10.85 3.52 19.20
C GLY A 423 9.36 3.84 19.31
N GLN A 424 8.65 3.00 20.07
CA GLN A 424 7.21 3.11 20.25
C GLN A 424 6.85 4.06 21.38
N HIS A 425 6.00 5.03 21.05
CA HIS A 425 5.48 6.02 21.98
C HIS A 425 3.96 5.97 22.08
N SER A 426 3.46 6.44 23.22
CA SER A 426 2.05 6.47 23.56
C SER A 426 1.71 7.72 24.35
N LEU A 427 0.62 8.39 23.98
CA LEU A 427 0.07 9.53 24.71
C LEU A 427 -1.27 9.11 25.28
N LYS A 428 -1.43 9.28 26.60
CA LYS A 428 -2.72 9.19 27.27
C LYS A 428 -3.16 10.58 27.67
N ILE A 429 -4.39 10.97 27.35
CA ILE A 429 -4.98 12.27 27.65
C ILE A 429 -6.29 12.06 28.43
N ARG A 430 -6.56 12.91 29.43
CA ARG A 430 -7.82 12.95 30.18
C ARG A 430 -8.18 14.40 30.54
N GLY A 431 -9.47 14.64 30.80
CA GLY A 431 -9.98 15.90 31.33
C GLY A 431 -10.29 15.81 32.82
N LEU A 432 -10.35 16.97 33.46
CA LEU A 432 -10.96 17.18 34.77
C LEU A 432 -11.84 18.44 34.68
N ASP A 433 -13.05 18.38 35.22
CA ASP A 433 -13.94 19.54 35.33
C ASP A 433 -13.57 20.43 36.54
N GLN A 434 -14.39 21.46 36.79
CA GLN A 434 -14.25 22.35 37.94
C GLN A 434 -14.49 21.66 39.29
N MET A 435 -15.30 20.59 39.33
CA MET A 435 -15.57 19.78 40.52
C MET A 435 -14.53 18.67 40.74
N SER A 436 -13.49 18.62 39.90
CA SER A 436 -12.44 17.62 39.87
C SER A 436 -12.92 16.19 39.58
N ASN A 437 -14.07 15.99 38.92
CA ASN A 437 -14.42 14.67 38.41
C ASN A 437 -13.45 14.33 37.27
N ILE A 438 -12.90 13.10 37.26
CA ILE A 438 -11.79 12.72 36.39
C ILE A 438 -12.29 11.88 35.21
N GLY A 439 -12.08 12.38 34.00
CA GLY A 439 -12.47 11.74 32.75
C GLY A 439 -11.74 10.42 32.49
N SER A 440 -12.37 9.54 31.72
CA SER A 440 -11.69 8.36 31.15
C SER A 440 -10.58 8.80 30.19
N SER A 441 -9.44 8.12 30.22
CA SER A 441 -8.30 8.50 29.38
C SER A 441 -8.37 7.94 27.96
N THR A 442 -8.30 8.80 26.96
CA THR A 442 -8.08 8.43 25.55
C THR A 442 -6.59 8.15 25.32
N ILE A 443 -6.26 7.16 24.48
CA ILE A 443 -4.87 6.78 24.14
C ILE A 443 -4.62 6.91 22.64
N TYR A 444 -3.45 7.45 22.28
CA TYR A 444 -2.88 7.38 20.94
C TYR A 444 -1.50 6.73 20.99
N THR A 445 -1.13 5.95 19.98
CA THR A 445 0.16 5.24 19.89
C THR A 445 0.77 5.42 18.51
N TRP A 446 2.06 5.74 18.45
CA TRP A 446 2.84 5.88 17.22
C TRP A 446 4.25 5.32 17.41
N LEU A 447 4.96 5.21 16.30
CA LEU A 447 6.38 4.88 16.28
C LEU A 447 7.16 6.08 15.76
N VAL A 448 8.19 6.49 16.48
CA VAL A 448 9.23 7.36 15.96
C VAL A 448 10.30 6.47 15.34
N ASP A 449 10.59 6.72 14.08
CA ASP A 449 11.48 5.93 13.23
C ASP A 449 12.40 6.91 12.49
N LEU A 450 13.67 6.90 12.91
CA LEU A 450 14.73 7.76 12.40
C LEU A 450 15.75 6.94 11.59
N THR A 451 15.62 5.61 11.59
CA THR A 451 16.43 4.72 10.76
C THR A 451 16.20 5.00 9.27
N MET A 452 17.30 5.09 8.52
CA MET A 452 17.23 5.16 7.07
C MET A 452 17.10 3.74 6.50
N PRO A 453 16.19 3.52 5.52
CA PRO A 453 16.05 2.22 4.89
C PRO A 453 17.27 1.90 4.03
N THR A 454 17.57 0.62 3.87
CA THR A 454 18.62 0.14 2.97
C THR A 454 18.05 -0.29 1.61
N SER A 455 18.87 -0.31 0.56
CA SER A 455 18.50 -0.94 -0.70
C SER A 455 19.70 -1.55 -1.45
N ALA A 456 19.40 -2.50 -2.34
CA ALA A 456 20.36 -3.05 -3.28
C ALA A 456 19.71 -3.31 -4.64
N ILE A 457 20.49 -3.16 -5.71
CA ILE A 457 20.19 -3.75 -7.02
C ILE A 457 20.57 -5.24 -6.95
N ILE A 458 19.68 -6.14 -7.36
CA ILE A 458 19.86 -7.60 -7.28
C ILE A 458 19.57 -8.28 -8.61
N ASN A 459 20.10 -9.49 -8.81
CA ASN A 459 19.80 -10.35 -9.97
C ASN A 459 19.86 -9.62 -11.33
N MET A 460 20.91 -8.84 -11.56
CA MET A 460 21.17 -8.23 -12.86
C MET A 460 21.79 -9.27 -13.78
N VAL A 461 21.00 -9.78 -14.71
CA VAL A 461 21.47 -10.60 -15.84
C VAL A 461 20.99 -9.93 -17.11
N ALA A 462 21.86 -9.12 -17.70
CA ALA A 462 21.78 -8.89 -19.14
C ALA A 462 22.51 -10.06 -19.80
N THR A 463 21.91 -10.66 -20.83
CA THR A 463 22.71 -11.29 -21.88
C THR A 463 23.38 -10.18 -22.68
N ASN A 464 24.60 -10.40 -23.18
CA ASN A 464 25.43 -9.34 -23.78
C ASN A 464 24.74 -8.55 -24.90
N ASP A 465 23.72 -9.12 -25.53
CA ASP A 465 23.07 -8.66 -26.76
C ASP A 465 21.60 -8.25 -26.56
N ALA A 466 21.12 -8.19 -25.31
CA ALA A 466 19.73 -7.87 -25.02
C ALA A 466 19.46 -6.36 -24.96
N ILE A 467 18.70 -5.86 -25.94
CA ILE A 467 18.16 -4.48 -25.97
C ILE A 467 17.25 -4.15 -24.79
N ASN A 468 16.74 -5.18 -24.10
CA ASN A 468 15.96 -5.05 -22.91
C ASN A 468 16.28 -6.15 -21.88
N PHE A 469 16.38 -5.77 -20.61
CA PHE A 469 16.66 -6.72 -19.53
C PHE A 469 15.98 -6.30 -18.22
N ASN A 470 15.65 -7.28 -17.39
CA ASN A 470 14.96 -7.04 -16.13
C ASN A 470 15.96 -6.61 -15.05
N VAL A 471 15.81 -5.40 -14.52
CA VAL A 471 16.54 -4.90 -13.36
C VAL A 471 15.67 -5.15 -12.13
N ASN A 472 16.25 -5.75 -11.09
CA ASN A 472 15.55 -6.02 -9.83
C ASN A 472 16.24 -5.27 -8.69
N TRP A 473 15.50 -4.96 -7.65
CA TRP A 473 16.00 -4.35 -6.41
C TRP A 473 15.18 -4.82 -5.22
N ASN A 474 15.79 -4.74 -4.05
CA ASN A 474 15.14 -4.91 -2.78
C ASN A 474 15.62 -3.82 -1.80
N GLY A 475 14.99 -3.79 -0.64
CA GLY A 475 15.39 -2.96 0.47
C GLY A 475 14.85 -3.51 1.78
N GLU A 476 15.56 -3.19 2.85
CA GLU A 476 15.24 -3.63 4.20
C GLU A 476 15.16 -2.43 5.12
N ASP A 477 14.12 -2.44 5.94
CA ASP A 477 13.84 -1.47 6.99
C ASP A 477 13.01 -2.16 8.09
N ILE A 478 13.08 -1.68 9.33
CA ILE A 478 12.39 -2.28 10.48
C ILE A 478 10.86 -2.13 10.42
N ASN A 479 10.36 -1.06 9.78
CA ASN A 479 8.94 -0.77 9.57
C ASN A 479 8.49 -1.00 8.12
N GLY A 480 9.44 -1.30 7.24
CA GLY A 480 9.24 -1.72 5.86
C GLY A 480 9.39 -0.58 4.86
N VAL A 481 9.92 -0.94 3.69
CA VAL A 481 10.11 -0.02 2.58
C VAL A 481 8.78 0.28 1.90
N ASN A 482 8.48 1.56 1.74
CA ASN A 482 7.29 2.11 1.10
C ASN A 482 7.51 2.33 -0.41
N ALA A 483 8.68 2.82 -0.81
CA ALA A 483 9.01 3.10 -2.20
C ALA A 483 10.52 3.03 -2.50
N TYR A 484 10.88 3.06 -3.78
CA TYR A 484 12.25 3.11 -4.28
C TYR A 484 12.45 4.23 -5.33
N ASP A 485 13.68 4.73 -5.42
CA ASP A 485 14.18 5.47 -6.58
C ASP A 485 15.34 4.70 -7.21
N ILE A 486 15.40 4.64 -8.54
CA ILE A 486 16.45 3.95 -9.28
C ILE A 486 17.05 4.91 -10.31
N GLN A 487 18.37 5.03 -10.28
CA GLN A 487 19.17 5.76 -11.25
C GLN A 487 20.04 4.82 -12.08
N TYR A 488 20.38 5.26 -13.28
CA TYR A 488 21.33 4.61 -14.16
C TYR A 488 22.33 5.60 -14.76
N LYS A 489 23.44 5.12 -15.29
CA LYS A 489 24.29 5.85 -16.23
C LYS A 489 24.94 4.90 -17.22
N ILE A 490 25.29 5.42 -18.39
CA ILE A 490 25.99 4.68 -19.45
C ILE A 490 27.44 5.17 -19.49
N ASN A 491 28.40 4.24 -19.46
CA ASN A 491 29.83 4.51 -19.46
C ASN A 491 30.22 5.57 -18.41
N ASN A 492 30.85 6.66 -18.85
CA ASN A 492 31.31 7.76 -18.01
C ASN A 492 30.34 8.94 -17.96
N ASN A 493 29.09 8.79 -18.42
CA ASN A 493 28.08 9.85 -18.40
C ASN A 493 27.56 10.11 -16.97
N ASP A 494 26.86 11.23 -16.79
CA ASP A 494 26.19 11.58 -15.54
C ASP A 494 25.00 10.66 -15.22
N TRP A 495 24.74 10.49 -13.93
CA TRP A 495 23.57 9.74 -13.43
C TRP A 495 22.25 10.38 -13.89
N GLN A 496 21.39 9.53 -14.45
CA GLN A 496 20.03 9.86 -14.86
C GLN A 496 19.03 9.19 -13.91
N GLU A 497 17.97 9.91 -13.56
CA GLU A 497 16.77 9.32 -12.96
C GLU A 497 16.10 8.40 -13.99
N TRP A 498 15.83 7.15 -13.62
CA TRP A 498 15.08 6.22 -14.47
C TRP A 498 13.63 6.13 -14.02
N ILE A 499 13.42 5.80 -12.75
CA ILE A 499 12.11 5.62 -12.11
C ILE A 499 12.22 6.05 -10.64
N ASN A 500 11.18 6.71 -10.13
CA ASN A 500 11.16 7.27 -8.78
C ASN A 500 9.83 7.03 -8.07
N ASN A 501 9.87 6.98 -6.74
CA ASN A 501 8.71 6.76 -5.88
C ASN A 501 7.84 5.54 -6.29
N ILE A 502 8.48 4.44 -6.68
CA ILE A 502 7.81 3.20 -7.14
C ILE A 502 7.78 2.12 -6.06
N ILE A 503 6.73 1.29 -6.06
CA ILE A 503 6.53 0.18 -5.10
C ILE A 503 6.92 -1.19 -5.65
N SER A 504 7.19 -1.31 -6.95
CA SER A 504 7.65 -2.56 -7.56
C SER A 504 9.10 -2.83 -7.15
N THR A 505 9.50 -4.10 -7.21
CA THR A 505 10.87 -4.57 -6.93
C THR A 505 11.63 -4.98 -8.21
N SER A 506 11.03 -4.77 -9.37
CA SER A 506 11.68 -4.95 -10.66
C SER A 506 10.97 -4.18 -11.78
N THR A 507 11.69 -3.95 -12.89
CA THR A 507 11.11 -3.57 -14.19
C THR A 507 12.12 -3.82 -15.32
N ILE A 508 11.62 -3.80 -16.57
CA ILE A 508 12.45 -3.94 -17.77
C ILE A 508 13.10 -2.61 -18.12
N PHE A 509 14.44 -2.59 -18.13
CA PHE A 509 15.24 -1.52 -18.72
C PHE A 509 15.36 -1.75 -20.22
N ASN A 510 15.21 -0.69 -21.04
CA ASN A 510 15.33 -0.74 -22.49
C ASN A 510 16.43 0.23 -22.93
N ILE A 511 17.25 -0.16 -23.90
CA ILE A 511 18.35 0.65 -24.41
C ILE A 511 18.68 0.33 -25.87
N ALA A 512 19.11 1.33 -26.63
CA ALA A 512 19.61 1.14 -27.97
C ALA A 512 21.01 0.51 -27.94
N ILE A 513 21.25 -0.50 -28.78
CA ILE A 513 22.58 -1.10 -28.93
C ILE A 513 23.52 -0.07 -29.56
N VAL A 514 24.68 0.11 -28.93
CA VAL A 514 25.88 0.68 -29.54
C VAL A 514 27.04 -0.19 -29.05
N ASP A 515 28.06 -0.37 -29.88
CA ASP A 515 29.26 -1.14 -29.56
C ASP A 515 29.83 -0.77 -28.17
N GLU A 516 30.08 -1.80 -27.36
CA GLU A 516 30.67 -1.74 -26.02
C GLU A 516 30.11 -0.69 -25.03
N GLN A 517 28.84 -0.85 -24.60
CA GLN A 517 28.27 -0.06 -23.50
C GLN A 517 28.40 -0.77 -22.15
N THR A 518 28.87 -0.07 -21.11
CA THR A 518 28.72 -0.47 -19.70
C THR A 518 27.64 0.36 -19.04
N ILE A 519 26.60 -0.28 -18.51
CA ILE A 519 25.49 0.39 -17.83
C ILE A 519 25.64 0.16 -16.34
N TYR A 520 25.59 1.25 -15.56
CA TYR A 520 25.63 1.25 -14.11
C TYR A 520 24.26 1.57 -13.55
N PHE A 521 23.88 0.91 -12.45
CA PHE A 521 22.64 1.16 -11.72
C PHE A 521 22.92 1.35 -10.23
N ARG A 522 22.05 2.13 -9.58
CA ARG A 522 21.94 2.24 -8.13
C ARG A 522 20.49 2.47 -7.74
N SER A 523 20.06 1.90 -6.61
CA SER A 523 18.76 2.15 -6.01
C SER A 523 18.92 2.93 -4.70
N ARG A 524 17.84 3.57 -4.23
CA ARG A 524 17.66 3.91 -2.81
C ARG A 524 16.24 3.59 -2.40
N ALA A 525 16.02 3.32 -1.12
CA ALA A 525 14.70 3.05 -0.55
C ALA A 525 14.14 4.29 0.16
N LYS A 526 12.82 4.30 0.37
CA LYS A 526 12.10 5.19 1.27
C LYS A 526 11.14 4.37 2.13
N ASP A 527 11.16 4.56 3.44
CA ASP A 527 10.36 3.77 4.38
C ASP A 527 8.93 4.33 4.59
N ASN A 528 8.20 3.70 5.51
CA ASN A 528 6.85 4.10 5.91
C ASN A 528 6.79 5.36 6.81
N ALA A 529 7.88 5.74 7.49
CA ALA A 529 8.01 6.98 8.25
C ALA A 529 8.39 8.18 7.36
N GLY A 530 8.88 7.92 6.15
CA GLY A 530 9.32 8.87 5.16
C GLY A 530 10.84 9.08 5.09
N ASN A 531 11.68 8.37 5.86
CA ASN A 531 13.13 8.51 5.73
C ASN A 531 13.59 7.95 4.39
N ILE A 532 14.64 8.56 3.83
CA ILE A 532 15.20 8.21 2.52
C ILE A 532 16.60 7.63 2.75
N GLY A 533 16.81 6.44 2.20
CA GLY A 533 18.09 5.73 2.25
C GLY A 533 19.17 6.38 1.40
N GLU A 534 20.41 6.06 1.74
CA GLU A 534 21.56 6.32 0.87
C GLU A 534 21.45 5.51 -0.44
N TRP A 535 22.16 5.98 -1.46
CA TRP A 535 22.27 5.23 -2.71
C TRP A 535 23.05 3.92 -2.49
N SER A 536 22.53 2.83 -3.04
CA SER A 536 23.12 1.50 -2.98
C SER A 536 24.53 1.46 -3.57
N VAL A 537 25.26 0.38 -3.26
CA VAL A 537 26.44 -0.01 -4.03
C VAL A 537 26.05 -0.07 -5.51
N ILE A 538 26.94 0.45 -6.37
CA ILE A 538 26.74 0.49 -7.80
C ILE A 538 26.90 -0.92 -8.36
N VAL A 539 25.89 -1.39 -9.10
CA VAL A 539 25.95 -2.62 -9.90
C VAL A 539 26.12 -2.23 -11.36
N GLN A 540 26.88 -3.01 -12.14
CA GLN A 540 27.09 -2.75 -13.56
C GLN A 540 26.84 -4.00 -14.40
N THR A 541 26.47 -3.79 -15.66
CA THR A 541 26.44 -4.82 -16.71
C THR A 541 27.06 -4.27 -18.00
N LYS A 542 27.59 -5.13 -18.86
CA LYS A 542 28.09 -4.74 -20.19
C LYS A 542 27.14 -5.28 -21.25
N ILE A 543 26.85 -4.45 -22.25
CA ILE A 543 26.20 -4.81 -23.50
C ILE A 543 27.25 -4.65 -24.61
N SER A 544 27.35 -5.64 -25.47
CA SER A 544 28.19 -5.61 -26.66
C SER A 544 27.28 -5.78 -27.87
N ASN A 545 27.46 -4.91 -28.87
CA ASN A 545 27.04 -5.23 -30.21
C ASN A 545 28.07 -6.20 -30.80
N HIS A 546 27.62 -7.33 -31.32
CA HIS A 546 28.47 -8.31 -32.00
C HIS A 546 28.12 -8.37 -33.50
N ILE A 547 27.72 -7.26 -34.11
CA ILE A 547 27.52 -7.19 -35.56
C ILE A 547 28.87 -6.85 -36.20
N ALA A 548 29.31 -7.68 -37.16
CA ALA A 548 30.56 -7.47 -37.87
C ALA A 548 30.59 -6.13 -38.61
N ASN A 549 31.77 -5.52 -38.65
CA ASN A 549 32.06 -4.28 -39.37
C ASN A 549 32.79 -4.52 -40.71
N HIS A 550 32.72 -5.76 -41.19
CA HIS A 550 33.43 -6.29 -42.36
C HIS A 550 32.56 -7.40 -43.01
N VAL A 551 32.93 -7.86 -44.21
CA VAL A 551 32.20 -8.93 -44.91
C VAL A 551 32.39 -10.26 -44.18
N VAL A 552 31.30 -10.97 -43.90
CA VAL A 552 31.30 -12.27 -43.22
C VAL A 552 30.76 -13.37 -44.12
N ILE A 553 31.16 -14.61 -43.84
CA ILE A 553 30.54 -15.85 -44.31
C ILE A 553 29.19 -15.96 -43.60
N SER A 554 28.10 -15.80 -44.34
CA SER A 554 26.73 -15.73 -43.78
C SER A 554 25.97 -17.05 -43.88
N GLU A 555 26.15 -17.83 -44.94
CA GLU A 555 25.58 -19.17 -45.04
C GLU A 555 26.54 -20.09 -45.83
N PHE A 556 26.62 -21.37 -45.48
CA PHE A 556 27.28 -22.37 -46.33
C PHE A 556 26.73 -23.78 -46.15
N ALA A 557 26.82 -24.59 -47.21
CA ALA A 557 26.50 -26.01 -47.18
C ALA A 557 27.63 -26.83 -47.82
N THR A 558 27.96 -27.96 -47.19
CA THR A 558 28.94 -28.93 -47.71
C THR A 558 28.34 -29.94 -48.69
N ARG A 559 27.01 -29.90 -48.89
CA ARG A 559 26.27 -30.81 -49.77
C ARG A 559 24.81 -30.39 -49.98
N GLY A 560 24.29 -30.67 -51.16
CA GLY A 560 22.88 -30.53 -51.50
C GLY A 560 22.05 -31.76 -51.17
N LEU A 561 20.78 -31.72 -51.58
CA LEU A 561 19.82 -32.81 -51.40
C LEU A 561 20.19 -34.07 -52.20
N THR A 562 20.73 -33.90 -53.41
CA THR A 562 20.93 -35.00 -54.37
C THR A 562 22.39 -35.25 -54.77
N SER A 563 23.28 -34.26 -54.58
CA SER A 563 24.71 -34.41 -54.82
C SER A 563 25.52 -34.14 -53.55
N ALA A 564 26.63 -34.86 -53.39
CA ALA A 564 27.61 -34.63 -52.33
C ALA A 564 28.59 -33.49 -52.64
N THR A 565 28.50 -32.89 -53.83
CA THR A 565 29.35 -31.80 -54.34
C THR A 565 28.56 -30.55 -54.75
N ASP A 566 27.25 -30.55 -54.49
CA ASP A 566 26.38 -29.37 -54.54
C ASP A 566 26.68 -28.54 -53.28
N GLU A 567 27.61 -27.59 -53.42
CA GLU A 567 28.24 -26.85 -52.33
C GLU A 567 28.09 -25.36 -52.62
N PHE A 568 27.86 -24.57 -51.57
CA PHE A 568 27.81 -23.12 -51.67
C PHE A 568 28.38 -22.46 -50.42
N ILE A 569 28.88 -21.24 -50.62
CA ILE A 569 29.29 -20.30 -49.58
C ILE A 569 28.74 -18.92 -49.96
N GLU A 570 27.93 -18.36 -49.08
CA GLU A 570 27.38 -17.01 -49.16
C GLU A 570 28.20 -16.06 -48.30
N LEU A 571 28.40 -14.85 -48.81
CA LEU A 571 28.97 -13.73 -48.08
C LEU A 571 27.91 -12.64 -47.85
N TYR A 572 27.89 -12.04 -46.67
CA TYR A 572 27.06 -10.88 -46.33
C TYR A 572 27.92 -9.67 -45.99
N ASN A 573 27.46 -8.49 -46.40
CA ASN A 573 28.06 -7.22 -46.03
C ASN A 573 27.19 -6.49 -44.98
N PRO A 574 27.45 -6.68 -43.67
CA PRO A 574 26.74 -5.99 -42.60
C PRO A 574 27.02 -4.48 -42.53
N THR A 575 27.93 -3.94 -43.33
CA THR A 575 28.26 -2.50 -43.30
C THR A 575 27.29 -1.65 -44.12
N ASP A 576 27.27 -0.35 -43.84
CA ASP A 576 26.44 0.63 -44.56
C ASP A 576 27.13 1.15 -45.85
N GLN A 577 28.20 0.50 -46.33
CA GLN A 577 29.00 0.90 -47.50
C GLN A 577 29.17 -0.26 -48.48
N ILE A 578 29.35 0.05 -49.77
CA ILE A 578 29.71 -0.95 -50.78
C ILE A 578 31.16 -1.40 -50.56
N ILE A 579 31.42 -2.70 -50.57
CA ILE A 579 32.77 -3.26 -50.41
C ILE A 579 33.25 -3.88 -51.73
N ASP A 580 34.44 -3.48 -52.17
CA ASP A 580 35.12 -4.04 -53.35
C ASP A 580 35.80 -5.37 -53.00
N LEU A 581 35.37 -6.44 -53.66
CA LEU A 581 35.86 -7.81 -53.51
C LEU A 581 36.91 -8.18 -54.57
N THR A 582 37.36 -7.24 -55.40
CA THR A 582 38.38 -7.47 -56.43
C THR A 582 39.64 -8.14 -55.86
N ASN A 583 40.04 -9.28 -56.43
CA ASN A 583 41.14 -10.14 -55.99
C ASN A 583 41.03 -10.68 -54.55
N TRP A 584 39.87 -10.62 -53.91
CA TRP A 584 39.63 -11.34 -52.66
C TRP A 584 39.60 -12.85 -52.92
N LYS A 585 40.04 -13.65 -51.96
CA LYS A 585 40.05 -15.11 -52.05
C LYS A 585 39.14 -15.71 -51.00
N LEU A 586 38.38 -16.71 -51.41
CA LEU A 586 37.74 -17.66 -50.51
C LEU A 586 38.62 -18.90 -50.45
N GLN A 587 38.87 -19.44 -49.25
CA GLN A 587 39.71 -20.63 -49.09
C GLN A 587 39.13 -21.65 -48.11
N PHE A 588 39.32 -22.92 -48.41
CA PHE A 588 38.99 -24.06 -47.56
C PHE A 588 40.25 -24.75 -46.99
N LYS A 589 40.19 -25.25 -45.75
CA LYS A 589 41.21 -26.12 -45.14
C LYS A 589 40.54 -27.34 -44.49
N PRO A 590 40.86 -28.58 -44.90
CA PRO A 590 40.40 -29.78 -44.19
C PRO A 590 40.89 -29.84 -42.73
N ILE A 591 40.28 -30.73 -41.94
CA ILE A 591 40.67 -30.97 -40.54
C ILE A 591 42.10 -31.58 -40.49
N ASN A 592 42.96 -31.07 -39.61
CA ASN A 592 44.36 -31.49 -39.43
C ASN A 592 45.30 -31.29 -40.63
N GLU A 593 44.85 -30.64 -41.71
CA GLU A 593 45.71 -30.27 -42.84
C GLU A 593 46.32 -28.87 -42.63
N GLU A 594 47.50 -28.63 -43.20
CA GLU A 594 48.19 -27.32 -43.15
C GLU A 594 47.88 -26.43 -44.37
N ASN A 595 47.49 -27.02 -45.50
CA ASN A 595 47.32 -26.30 -46.76
C ASN A 595 45.90 -25.78 -46.96
N TRP A 596 45.80 -24.51 -47.36
CA TRP A 596 44.55 -23.91 -47.80
C TRP A 596 44.36 -24.12 -49.31
N ILE A 597 43.14 -24.46 -49.71
CA ILE A 597 42.69 -24.67 -51.09
C ILE A 597 41.87 -23.43 -51.49
N ASP A 598 42.19 -22.80 -52.63
CA ASP A 598 41.38 -21.69 -53.15
C ASP A 598 40.02 -22.21 -53.65
N CYS A 599 38.92 -21.65 -53.14
CA CYS A 599 37.54 -21.94 -53.55
C CYS A 599 37.07 -21.06 -54.73
N VAL A 600 37.93 -20.14 -55.17
CA VAL A 600 37.77 -19.29 -56.35
C VAL A 600 39.02 -19.47 -57.23
N ASP A 601 39.03 -18.90 -58.44
CA ASP A 601 40.25 -18.90 -59.26
C ASP A 601 41.43 -18.30 -58.46
N GLY A 602 42.65 -18.85 -58.57
CA GLY A 602 43.79 -18.51 -57.69
C GLY A 602 44.31 -17.06 -57.76
N LEU A 603 43.73 -16.21 -58.63
CA LEU A 603 43.92 -14.76 -58.66
C LEU A 603 42.93 -14.00 -57.75
N GLY A 604 41.94 -14.70 -57.19
CA GLY A 604 40.80 -14.14 -56.46
C GLY A 604 39.60 -13.85 -57.35
N LEU A 605 38.57 -13.25 -56.75
CA LEU A 605 37.37 -12.75 -57.43
C LEU A 605 37.71 -11.66 -58.47
N SER A 606 36.87 -11.53 -59.49
CA SER A 606 37.14 -10.73 -60.70
C SER A 606 37.31 -9.22 -60.44
N SER A 607 37.95 -8.51 -61.37
CA SER A 607 38.26 -7.06 -61.25
C SER A 607 37.08 -6.10 -61.40
N SER A 608 35.87 -6.57 -61.08
CA SER A 608 34.64 -5.77 -60.98
C SER A 608 33.66 -6.36 -59.96
N THR A 609 34.12 -7.25 -59.07
CA THR A 609 33.27 -7.87 -58.06
C THR A 609 33.15 -6.97 -56.83
N ALA A 610 31.93 -6.64 -56.43
CA ALA A 610 31.65 -5.87 -55.21
C ALA A 610 30.35 -6.35 -54.57
N ILE A 611 30.22 -6.15 -53.26
CA ILE A 611 29.02 -6.47 -52.47
C ILE A 611 28.39 -5.18 -51.96
N ALA A 612 27.08 -5.02 -52.18
CA ALA A 612 26.34 -3.82 -51.77
C ALA A 612 26.31 -3.67 -50.24
N ALA A 613 26.05 -2.47 -49.74
CA ALA A 613 25.74 -2.26 -48.32
C ALA A 613 24.51 -3.10 -47.95
N LYS A 614 24.56 -3.89 -46.87
CA LYS A 614 23.52 -4.87 -46.51
C LYS A 614 23.18 -5.89 -47.61
N GLY A 615 24.10 -6.11 -48.56
CA GLY A 615 23.91 -7.04 -49.67
C GLY A 615 24.61 -8.38 -49.46
N TYR A 616 24.28 -9.33 -50.34
CA TYR A 616 24.77 -10.70 -50.35
C TYR A 616 25.65 -10.97 -51.58
N TYR A 617 26.47 -12.02 -51.52
CA TYR A 617 27.27 -12.51 -52.64
C TYR A 617 27.43 -14.03 -52.60
N LEU A 618 26.87 -14.73 -53.58
CA LEU A 618 26.75 -16.18 -53.60
C LEU A 618 27.81 -16.87 -54.47
N ILE A 619 28.63 -17.71 -53.84
CA ILE A 619 29.73 -18.45 -54.46
C ILE A 619 29.37 -19.94 -54.42
N VAL A 620 29.38 -20.61 -55.57
CA VAL A 620 28.89 -22.01 -55.67
C VAL A 620 29.79 -22.90 -56.54
N THR A 621 29.64 -24.21 -56.41
CA THR A 621 30.34 -25.21 -57.23
C THR A 621 29.62 -25.56 -58.54
N VAL A 622 30.22 -26.46 -59.33
CA VAL A 622 29.66 -26.89 -60.63
C VAL A 622 28.29 -27.55 -60.45
N ASP A 623 28.14 -28.38 -59.42
CA ASP A 623 26.93 -29.19 -59.20
C ASP A 623 25.81 -28.46 -58.43
N TYR A 624 25.98 -27.17 -58.10
CA TYR A 624 24.99 -26.41 -57.33
C TYR A 624 23.60 -26.39 -57.99
N SER A 625 22.59 -26.81 -57.22
CA SER A 625 21.26 -27.17 -57.73
C SER A 625 20.06 -26.38 -57.18
N LEU A 626 20.26 -25.51 -56.18
CA LEU A 626 19.19 -24.64 -55.64
C LEU A 626 18.81 -23.52 -56.63
N SER A 627 17.68 -22.86 -56.37
CA SER A 627 17.05 -21.92 -57.32
C SER A 627 17.69 -20.53 -57.39
N THR A 628 18.44 -20.11 -56.37
CA THR A 628 19.08 -18.78 -56.36
C THR A 628 20.15 -18.71 -57.44
N ALA A 629 20.18 -17.60 -58.19
CA ALA A 629 21.19 -17.40 -59.22
C ALA A 629 22.54 -17.03 -58.54
N PRO A 630 23.61 -17.82 -58.71
CA PRO A 630 24.89 -17.53 -58.07
C PRO A 630 25.62 -16.36 -58.75
N ASP A 631 26.32 -15.57 -57.96
CA ASP A 631 27.16 -14.47 -58.46
C ASP A 631 28.51 -14.97 -59.01
N TYR A 632 29.01 -16.08 -58.45
CA TYR A 632 30.17 -16.80 -58.95
C TYR A 632 29.94 -18.31 -58.91
N ARG A 633 30.24 -18.99 -60.02
CA ARG A 633 30.27 -20.46 -60.10
C ARG A 633 31.70 -20.91 -60.37
N HIS A 634 32.27 -21.67 -59.44
CA HIS A 634 33.60 -22.25 -59.61
C HIS A 634 33.56 -23.41 -60.62
N ASN A 635 34.69 -23.65 -61.30
CA ASN A 635 34.81 -24.67 -62.36
C ASN A 635 35.14 -26.07 -61.81
N ILE A 636 35.30 -26.21 -60.50
CA ILE A 636 35.67 -27.43 -59.78
C ILE A 636 34.81 -27.48 -58.50
N ASN A 637 34.56 -28.68 -57.98
CA ASN A 637 33.90 -28.86 -56.67
C ASN A 637 34.96 -28.79 -55.55
N TRP A 638 34.58 -28.34 -54.36
CA TRP A 638 35.55 -28.06 -53.28
C TRP A 638 35.80 -29.26 -52.37
N GLU A 639 34.88 -30.23 -52.34
CA GLU A 639 34.95 -31.43 -51.49
C GLU A 639 35.03 -31.08 -49.99
N LEU A 640 34.20 -30.12 -49.57
CA LEU A 640 33.99 -29.70 -48.18
C LEU A 640 33.54 -30.91 -47.36
N ALA A 641 34.33 -31.29 -46.35
CA ALA A 641 34.01 -32.45 -45.53
C ALA A 641 32.84 -32.17 -44.57
N ASN A 642 31.82 -33.05 -44.58
CA ASN A 642 30.61 -32.91 -43.76
C ASN A 642 30.88 -32.87 -42.25
N ASN A 643 31.93 -33.55 -41.80
CA ASN A 643 32.29 -33.69 -40.39
C ASN A 643 33.22 -32.57 -39.87
N GLY A 644 33.59 -31.60 -40.72
CA GLY A 644 34.30 -30.41 -40.30
C GLY A 644 35.37 -29.91 -41.26
N GLY A 645 35.81 -28.68 -41.02
CA GLY A 645 36.81 -27.98 -41.80
C GLY A 645 36.79 -26.48 -41.51
N HIS A 646 37.50 -25.72 -42.33
CA HIS A 646 37.65 -24.28 -42.15
C HIS A 646 37.41 -23.57 -43.46
N ILE A 647 36.61 -22.51 -43.43
CA ILE A 647 36.41 -21.61 -44.56
C ILE A 647 36.91 -20.23 -44.12
N ARG A 648 37.63 -19.51 -44.97
CA ARG A 648 38.03 -18.13 -44.68
C ARG A 648 37.97 -17.23 -45.90
N ILE A 649 37.82 -15.94 -45.63
CA ILE A 649 37.91 -14.87 -46.61
C ILE A 649 39.24 -14.13 -46.43
N LEU A 650 39.97 -13.93 -47.52
CA LEU A 650 41.16 -13.08 -47.57
C LEU A 650 40.87 -11.88 -48.50
N ASN A 651 41.23 -10.67 -48.09
CA ASN A 651 41.19 -9.51 -49.00
C ASN A 651 42.32 -9.54 -50.04
N SER A 652 42.34 -8.57 -50.94
CA SER A 652 43.35 -8.41 -52.00
C SER A 652 44.82 -8.30 -51.52
N ASN A 653 45.05 -8.00 -50.23
CA ASN A 653 46.38 -8.01 -49.62
C ASN A 653 46.72 -9.34 -48.92
N ASN A 654 45.86 -10.36 -49.04
CA ASN A 654 45.91 -11.64 -48.31
C ASN A 654 45.78 -11.49 -46.78
N ILE A 655 45.04 -10.48 -46.30
CA ILE A 655 44.68 -10.34 -44.88
C ILE A 655 43.35 -11.09 -44.66
N GLU A 656 43.30 -11.92 -43.62
CA GLU A 656 42.09 -12.64 -43.18
C GLU A 656 41.04 -11.64 -42.70
N ILE A 657 39.84 -11.74 -43.26
CA ILE A 657 38.70 -10.85 -42.99
C ILE A 657 37.69 -11.53 -42.07
N ASP A 658 37.32 -12.77 -42.38
CA ASP A 658 36.46 -13.64 -41.57
C ASP A 658 36.92 -15.10 -41.74
N LYS A 659 36.69 -15.94 -40.73
CA LYS A 659 36.98 -17.37 -40.76
C LYS A 659 35.97 -18.16 -39.94
N VAL A 660 35.44 -19.23 -40.53
CA VAL A 660 34.56 -20.17 -39.84
C VAL A 660 35.23 -21.54 -39.73
N GLY A 661 35.39 -22.02 -38.50
CA GLY A 661 35.65 -23.43 -38.22
C GLY A 661 34.35 -24.16 -37.85
N TYR A 662 34.11 -25.31 -38.48
CA TYR A 662 32.91 -26.12 -38.27
C TYR A 662 33.24 -27.61 -38.07
N GLY A 663 32.30 -28.35 -37.48
CA GLY A 663 32.46 -29.76 -37.13
C GLY A 663 33.67 -29.98 -36.20
N LEU A 664 34.58 -30.85 -36.62
CA LEU A 664 35.82 -31.19 -35.89
C LEU A 664 37.03 -30.27 -36.23
N ALA A 665 36.79 -29.03 -36.67
CA ALA A 665 37.82 -28.05 -37.00
C ALA A 665 38.88 -27.85 -35.89
N ASP A 666 40.15 -27.79 -36.28
CA ASP A 666 41.33 -27.67 -35.41
C ASP A 666 41.87 -26.23 -35.29
N ASN A 667 41.42 -25.33 -36.16
CA ASN A 667 41.73 -23.90 -36.15
C ASN A 667 40.50 -22.99 -36.37
N PRO A 668 39.40 -23.14 -35.59
CA PRO A 668 38.34 -22.14 -35.51
C PRO A 668 38.87 -20.82 -34.89
N GLU A 669 38.05 -19.78 -34.87
CA GLU A 669 38.43 -18.49 -34.24
C GLU A 669 38.61 -18.62 -32.72
N THR A 670 37.56 -19.11 -32.05
CA THR A 670 37.59 -19.47 -30.62
C THR A 670 37.18 -20.93 -30.43
N SER A 671 36.03 -21.33 -30.96
CA SER A 671 35.60 -22.73 -31.00
C SER A 671 34.67 -22.99 -32.19
N ALA A 672 34.71 -24.22 -32.70
CA ALA A 672 33.99 -24.60 -33.91
C ALA A 672 32.49 -24.82 -33.64
N PHE A 673 31.66 -24.55 -34.65
CA PHE A 673 30.26 -24.98 -34.59
C PHE A 673 30.16 -26.50 -34.80
N ILE A 674 29.71 -27.24 -33.79
CA ILE A 674 29.64 -28.71 -33.85
C ILE A 674 28.47 -29.15 -34.73
N VAL A 675 28.80 -29.69 -35.92
CA VAL A 675 27.86 -30.22 -36.91
C VAL A 675 28.45 -31.45 -37.61
N ASP A 676 27.59 -32.34 -38.10
CA ASP A 676 27.89 -33.32 -39.15
C ASP A 676 26.81 -33.15 -40.22
N PHE A 677 27.17 -32.60 -41.38
CA PHE A 677 26.21 -32.13 -42.38
C PHE A 677 25.43 -33.27 -43.03
N SER A 678 24.10 -33.20 -42.93
CA SER A 678 23.19 -34.04 -43.70
C SER A 678 22.88 -33.43 -45.07
N ALA A 679 22.28 -34.21 -45.98
CA ALA A 679 21.83 -33.68 -47.27
C ALA A 679 20.75 -32.60 -47.04
N ASN A 680 20.84 -31.49 -47.77
CA ASN A 680 19.94 -30.33 -47.65
C ASN A 680 19.99 -29.65 -46.26
N THR A 681 21.20 -29.45 -45.72
CA THR A 681 21.41 -28.63 -44.52
C THR A 681 22.56 -27.66 -44.73
N SER A 682 22.44 -26.48 -44.14
CA SER A 682 23.44 -25.41 -44.15
C SER A 682 23.77 -24.96 -42.73
N LEU A 683 24.92 -24.32 -42.55
CA LEU A 683 25.16 -23.46 -41.40
C LEU A 683 24.93 -22.01 -41.80
N GLU A 684 24.04 -21.34 -41.06
CA GLU A 684 23.63 -19.96 -41.27
C GLU A 684 24.08 -19.12 -40.08
N ARG A 685 24.71 -17.97 -40.34
CA ARG A 685 25.17 -17.00 -39.35
C ARG A 685 23.98 -16.21 -38.88
N LYS A 686 23.84 -16.06 -37.56
CA LYS A 686 22.72 -15.35 -36.94
C LYS A 686 22.71 -13.86 -37.32
N SER A 687 21.55 -13.21 -37.24
CA SER A 687 21.48 -11.73 -37.17
C SER A 687 21.77 -11.19 -35.77
N PHE A 688 21.35 -11.91 -34.73
CA PHE A 688 21.53 -11.54 -33.32
C PHE A 688 21.87 -12.79 -32.48
N ALA A 689 22.55 -12.66 -31.34
CA ALA A 689 22.87 -13.79 -30.45
C ALA A 689 21.67 -14.69 -30.10
N THR A 690 20.50 -14.05 -29.95
CA THR A 690 19.19 -14.65 -29.65
C THR A 690 18.52 -15.34 -30.82
N SER A 691 19.06 -15.23 -32.03
CA SER A 691 18.50 -15.87 -33.23
C SER A 691 18.60 -17.39 -33.14
N THR A 692 17.54 -18.03 -33.62
CA THR A 692 17.38 -19.47 -33.72
C THR A 692 16.92 -19.82 -35.14
N ALA A 693 17.03 -21.07 -35.56
CA ALA A 693 16.52 -21.49 -36.88
C ALA A 693 15.09 -20.99 -37.14
N GLY A 694 14.16 -21.17 -36.19
CA GLY A 694 12.77 -20.73 -36.36
C GLY A 694 12.52 -19.21 -36.27
N THR A 695 13.52 -18.39 -35.97
CA THR A 695 13.42 -16.92 -36.10
C THR A 695 14.05 -16.39 -37.38
N MET A 696 15.00 -17.15 -37.96
CA MET A 696 15.68 -16.84 -39.23
C MET A 696 14.92 -17.40 -40.45
N ASP A 697 14.22 -18.52 -40.28
CA ASP A 697 13.36 -19.18 -41.28
C ASP A 697 12.28 -18.22 -41.85
N ILE A 698 11.71 -18.58 -43.00
CA ILE A 698 10.77 -17.74 -43.77
C ILE A 698 9.54 -17.32 -42.93
N ASN A 699 9.19 -16.03 -42.96
CA ASN A 699 8.24 -15.36 -42.06
C ASN A 699 8.68 -15.28 -40.58
N GLY A 700 9.94 -15.59 -40.27
CA GLY A 700 10.54 -15.45 -38.96
C GLY A 700 10.80 -13.99 -38.59
N ILE A 701 10.82 -13.70 -37.29
CA ILE A 701 10.99 -12.31 -36.80
C ILE A 701 12.36 -11.69 -37.09
N HIS A 702 13.37 -12.50 -37.47
CA HIS A 702 14.71 -12.07 -37.82
C HIS A 702 15.06 -12.37 -39.30
N GLU A 703 14.12 -12.90 -40.10
CA GLU A 703 14.32 -13.27 -41.53
C GLU A 703 15.03 -12.17 -42.33
N ASN A 704 14.63 -10.91 -42.14
CA ASN A 704 15.17 -9.74 -42.83
C ASN A 704 15.97 -8.83 -41.87
N SER A 705 16.80 -9.44 -41.00
CA SER A 705 17.66 -8.72 -40.04
C SER A 705 19.16 -8.79 -40.37
N GLY A 706 19.52 -9.56 -41.41
CA GLY A 706 20.87 -9.64 -41.97
C GLY A 706 21.85 -10.47 -41.15
N ASN A 707 22.57 -11.37 -41.81
CA ASN A 707 23.34 -12.46 -41.19
C ASN A 707 24.74 -12.02 -40.76
N GLY A 708 24.79 -10.99 -39.90
CA GLY A 708 26.00 -10.25 -39.52
C GLY A 708 26.57 -10.52 -38.14
N TYR A 709 26.03 -11.45 -37.35
CA TYR A 709 26.50 -11.67 -35.97
C TYR A 709 27.83 -12.43 -35.93
N ASP A 710 28.82 -11.79 -35.29
CA ASP A 710 30.20 -12.22 -35.13
C ASP A 710 30.66 -11.94 -33.68
N SER A 711 30.64 -12.98 -32.84
CA SER A 711 31.27 -12.94 -31.51
C SER A 711 32.72 -13.43 -31.51
N ASN A 712 33.33 -13.58 -32.70
CA ASN A 712 34.64 -14.23 -32.94
C ASN A 712 34.67 -15.64 -32.34
N ASN A 713 33.53 -16.33 -32.35
CA ASN A 713 33.36 -17.66 -31.80
C ASN A 713 32.27 -18.43 -32.54
N ASN A 714 32.67 -19.12 -33.61
CA ASN A 714 31.79 -19.81 -34.55
C ASN A 714 30.72 -20.69 -33.88
N SER A 715 30.98 -21.30 -32.71
CA SER A 715 29.97 -22.07 -31.94
C SER A 715 28.74 -21.27 -31.52
N ASN A 716 28.88 -19.95 -31.32
CA ASN A 716 27.83 -19.04 -30.91
C ASN A 716 27.17 -18.34 -32.09
N ASP A 717 27.91 -18.17 -33.18
CA ASP A 717 27.58 -17.28 -34.28
C ASP A 717 26.63 -17.92 -35.30
N PHE A 718 26.64 -19.25 -35.38
CA PHE A 718 25.87 -20.03 -36.36
C PHE A 718 24.67 -20.77 -35.76
N ILE A 719 23.78 -21.21 -36.66
CA ILE A 719 22.68 -22.15 -36.46
C ILE A 719 22.66 -23.15 -37.64
N ILE A 720 21.98 -24.28 -37.49
CA ILE A 720 21.71 -25.20 -38.62
C ILE A 720 20.37 -24.82 -39.25
N SER A 721 20.36 -24.51 -40.54
CA SER A 721 19.13 -24.51 -41.35
C SER A 721 18.91 -25.88 -42.00
N ASN A 722 17.64 -26.28 -42.09
CA ASN A 722 17.20 -27.54 -42.69
C ASN A 722 16.53 -27.35 -44.06
N ASP A 723 16.42 -26.11 -44.51
CA ASP A 723 15.96 -25.75 -45.86
C ASP A 723 16.83 -24.57 -46.34
N PRO A 724 18.03 -24.84 -46.87
CA PRO A 724 18.99 -23.79 -47.23
C PRO A 724 18.42 -22.84 -48.28
N PHE A 725 18.45 -21.54 -47.99
CA PHE A 725 17.88 -20.50 -48.84
C PHE A 725 18.88 -19.35 -49.07
N PRO A 726 20.02 -19.63 -49.73
CA PRO A 726 21.06 -18.63 -49.92
C PRO A 726 20.61 -17.49 -50.83
N GLN A 727 21.15 -16.31 -50.56
CA GLN A 727 20.89 -15.02 -51.18
C GLN A 727 22.10 -14.57 -52.01
N SER A 728 21.84 -13.78 -53.05
CA SER A 728 22.82 -13.32 -54.04
C SER A 728 22.79 -11.80 -54.22
N SER A 729 23.65 -11.25 -55.08
CA SER A 729 23.57 -9.83 -55.44
C SER A 729 22.32 -9.44 -56.25
N ASN A 730 21.50 -10.43 -56.66
CA ASN A 730 20.21 -10.21 -57.31
C ASN A 730 19.05 -10.05 -56.31
N ASP A 731 19.26 -10.46 -55.06
CA ASP A 731 18.26 -10.39 -54.00
C ASP A 731 18.27 -8.99 -53.36
N SER A 732 17.17 -8.63 -52.69
CA SER A 732 17.08 -7.32 -52.03
C SER A 732 18.09 -7.23 -50.89
N THR A 733 18.85 -6.13 -50.84
CA THR A 733 19.64 -5.77 -49.66
C THR A 733 18.74 -5.62 -48.44
N GLU A 734 19.20 -6.07 -47.28
CA GLU A 734 18.45 -5.91 -46.03
C GLU A 734 18.17 -4.43 -45.74
N PRO A 735 17.03 -4.10 -45.10
CA PRO A 735 16.74 -2.73 -44.74
C PRO A 735 17.86 -2.16 -43.85
N LEU A 736 18.37 -0.99 -44.22
CA LEU A 736 19.11 -0.15 -43.28
C LEU A 736 18.20 0.03 -42.06
N GLY A 737 18.66 -0.44 -40.90
CA GLY A 737 17.81 -0.66 -39.72
C GLY A 737 17.15 0.61 -39.20
N ASP A 738 15.99 0.97 -39.79
CA ASP A 738 15.03 1.86 -39.17
C ASP A 738 14.51 1.15 -37.92
N ILE A 739 15.02 1.58 -36.77
CA ILE A 739 14.54 1.16 -35.47
C ILE A 739 13.07 1.57 -35.38
N GLU A 740 12.14 0.63 -35.59
CA GLU A 740 10.72 0.85 -35.35
C GLU A 740 10.48 1.16 -33.87
N LEU A 741 10.49 2.45 -33.56
CA LEU A 741 9.94 3.01 -32.32
C LEU A 741 8.41 2.91 -32.35
N CYS A 742 7.89 1.75 -31.92
CA CYS A 742 6.47 1.50 -31.65
C CYS A 742 6.19 1.37 -30.13
#